data_AF-A0A0G4HEQ9-F1
#
_entry.id   AF-A0A0G4HEQ9-F1
#
_cell.length_a   1.000
_cell.length_b   1.000
_cell.length_c   1.000
_cell.angle_alpha   90.00
_cell.angle_beta   90.00
_cell.angle_gamma   90.00
#
_symmetry.space_group_name_H-M   'P 1'
#
loop_
_entity.id
_entity.type
_entity.pdbx_description
1 polymer ?
#
loop_
_entity_poly.entity_id
_entity_poly.type
_entity_poly.pdbx_seq_one_letter_code
_entity_poly.pdbx_strand_id
1 'polypeptide(L)'
;MLLRKTFSTTADFVGLEEPSMPLPLFARADLAVRPAGCKDDLWLPIQVKSTTVESGGRDLAKNHSDGSRSRFWEFSAVRGYHGMPILCVSVANVAQQQQSPRVWLFSEGCFGDLRGTLRITEGGKYDTKDRRCTLDPQSPSFYHTGKALLRAWVEARAGEGPYELQCIQALQTQLSRAHLAEWTMLQKCRELFSHVPGGLEMREAVSPVLPHDIELRCPRSPDMRWQRVQLKSASWDRARRGLGYIHVTKMRGSRFLPYDEGDFDFLLVSQPQNKRLFTIKNSHTASPTPDEQRWRYFYFIPVAALVREGVVASENQKIKGVKSFRLDFETDSRLKRGFRPLRLVGWRLDTSAPEVAGQRVAQILYGESRRGLATYQKYEKWQARPVPAPQRCGVSETRTDAMVKGNSHPSSQKEDPPIDQSGSHCSLSGPVDRVSDSAGTECKSTFSENQHKLSIRDLYAVERAAIELLRQSFRPTEFFDGLEEPLIPLPHFARADLAVRPFGSTEDLWLPVQTKSTGQRTRNRPNNWSPVWHFYNVRGYRGVPVICISFERDVEEGGVHQGQRVWLFSDECFEHLKHPGRLAITEGGKHDNEGSRCSFVDHSPSGRHVGRVLLCIWQDARKAQGPYQLYSLRTLQTQLSPNHLAEWRMLQNCLELFEHVPGGIDVREAPWPCDPHDIEIRPSGLSAQSFRKVQLKSAIWTSQSQAWPGIAFVKSCKMVCKKRRPYEEHDFDYLLVGPPRNSSRLSHDSKKRLTTVSLNDANQLDPNAAAKECESHRFLYVIPQEVLICEGVVASGDRGHSRGVQGFYLDFSSRGVFKRPSRISRLLKWRLSLSDLQDAGLKAKTIFL
;
A
#
# COMPACT_ATOMS: atom_id res chain seq x y z
N MET A 1 -13.47 -26.37 7.94
CA MET A 1 -14.22 -27.17 8.95
C MET A 1 -13.32 -28.08 9.77
N LEU A 2 -12.60 -29.05 9.18
CA LEU A 2 -11.71 -29.96 9.95
C LEU A 2 -10.77 -29.22 10.91
N LEU A 3 -10.11 -28.16 10.43
CA LEU A 3 -9.22 -27.32 11.25
C LEU A 3 -9.92 -26.64 12.42
N ARG A 4 -11.16 -26.17 12.23
CA ARG A 4 -11.91 -25.46 13.28
C ARG A 4 -12.19 -26.35 14.49
N LYS A 5 -12.34 -27.66 14.28
CA LYS A 5 -12.48 -28.63 15.39
C LYS A 5 -11.23 -28.68 16.28
N THR A 6 -10.06 -28.34 15.74
CA THR A 6 -8.78 -28.30 16.48
C THR A 6 -8.61 -27.00 17.28
N PHE A 7 -9.54 -26.04 17.17
CA PHE A 7 -9.45 -24.76 17.86
C PHE A 7 -10.17 -24.77 19.21
N SER A 8 -11.00 -25.78 19.47
CA SER A 8 -11.72 -25.92 20.74
C SER A 8 -10.77 -26.03 21.94
N THR A 9 -11.15 -25.41 23.06
CA THR A 9 -10.46 -25.52 24.34
C THR A 9 -10.44 -26.97 24.83
N THR A 10 -9.30 -27.42 25.34
CA THR A 10 -9.13 -28.68 26.09
C THR A 10 -8.44 -28.39 27.42
N ALA A 11 -8.33 -29.39 28.30
CA ALA A 11 -7.71 -29.20 29.63
C ALA A 11 -6.29 -28.62 29.59
N ASP A 12 -5.57 -28.85 28.49
CA ASP A 12 -4.17 -28.47 28.27
C ASP A 12 -3.97 -27.53 27.07
N PHE A 13 -5.04 -26.93 26.57
CA PHE A 13 -5.02 -26.01 25.43
C PHE A 13 -6.13 -24.97 25.60
N VAL A 14 -5.74 -23.70 25.75
CA VAL A 14 -6.68 -22.58 25.96
C VAL A 14 -7.70 -22.44 24.81
N GLY A 15 -7.38 -22.98 23.63
CA GLY A 15 -8.18 -22.85 22.42
C GLY A 15 -7.68 -21.70 21.54
N LEU A 16 -8.19 -21.68 20.33
CA LEU A 16 -8.03 -20.57 19.39
C LEU A 16 -9.41 -20.06 19.01
N GLU A 17 -9.52 -18.77 18.74
CA GLU A 17 -10.73 -18.17 18.17
C GLU A 17 -10.43 -17.56 16.80
N GLU A 18 -11.46 -17.52 15.96
CA GLU A 18 -11.48 -16.82 14.68
C GLU A 18 -12.15 -15.45 14.85
N PRO A 19 -11.91 -14.49 13.94
CA PRO A 19 -12.63 -13.22 13.98
C PRO A 19 -14.13 -13.45 13.82
N SER A 20 -14.95 -12.68 14.54
CA SER A 20 -16.42 -12.76 14.50
C SER A 20 -16.97 -12.56 13.10
N MET A 21 -16.30 -11.72 12.30
CA MET A 21 -16.49 -11.59 10.88
C MET A 21 -15.40 -12.40 10.16
N PRO A 22 -15.75 -13.42 9.35
CA PRO A 22 -14.75 -14.19 8.63
C PRO A 22 -13.95 -13.29 7.68
N LEU A 23 -12.71 -13.69 7.42
CA LEU A 23 -11.91 -13.03 6.39
C LEU A 23 -12.64 -13.13 5.04
N PRO A 24 -12.57 -12.09 4.19
CA PRO A 24 -13.07 -12.17 2.82
C PRO A 24 -12.50 -13.41 2.12
N LEU A 25 -13.29 -14.12 1.31
CA LEU A 25 -12.85 -15.30 0.55
C LEU A 25 -11.59 -15.09 -0.29
N PHE A 26 -11.28 -13.83 -0.61
CA PHE A 26 -10.15 -13.43 -1.43
C PHE A 26 -8.97 -12.85 -0.64
N ALA A 27 -9.07 -12.82 0.70
CA ALA A 27 -8.01 -12.41 1.60
C ALA A 27 -6.75 -13.22 1.31
N ARG A 28 -5.59 -12.57 1.50
CA ARG A 28 -4.31 -13.26 1.36
C ARG A 28 -4.14 -14.39 2.37
N ALA A 29 -4.84 -14.35 3.51
CA ALA A 29 -4.93 -15.46 4.46
C ALA A 29 -6.30 -16.13 4.33
N ASP A 30 -6.34 -17.46 4.40
CA ASP A 30 -7.60 -18.22 4.36
C ASP A 30 -8.26 -18.26 5.74
N LEU A 31 -7.46 -18.15 6.81
CA LEU A 31 -7.89 -18.13 8.21
C LEU A 31 -7.08 -17.11 9.00
N ALA A 32 -7.63 -16.65 10.12
CA ALA A 32 -6.92 -15.86 11.10
C ALA A 32 -7.28 -16.37 12.49
N VAL A 33 -6.28 -16.58 13.35
CA VAL A 33 -6.52 -17.11 14.70
C VAL A 33 -5.76 -16.32 15.75
N ARG A 34 -6.29 -16.32 16.98
CA ARG A 34 -5.61 -15.86 18.19
C ARG A 34 -6.00 -16.74 19.38
N PRO A 35 -5.29 -16.70 20.51
CA PRO A 35 -5.69 -17.43 21.72
C PRO A 35 -7.12 -17.07 22.13
N ALA A 36 -7.93 -18.06 22.50
CA ALA A 36 -9.30 -17.81 22.94
C ALA A 36 -9.35 -16.83 24.13
N GLY A 37 -10.22 -15.83 24.07
CA GLY A 37 -10.34 -14.78 25.10
C GLY A 37 -9.25 -13.69 25.04
N CYS A 38 -8.32 -13.74 24.09
CA CYS A 38 -7.37 -12.66 23.85
C CYS A 38 -8.10 -11.39 23.39
N LYS A 39 -7.86 -10.25 24.07
CA LYS A 39 -8.51 -8.97 23.72
C LYS A 39 -7.77 -8.20 22.64
N ASP A 40 -6.49 -8.50 22.42
CA ASP A 40 -5.64 -7.79 21.46
C ASP A 40 -6.11 -8.05 20.02
N ASP A 41 -6.19 -7.00 19.20
CA ASP A 41 -6.44 -7.14 17.75
C ASP A 41 -5.16 -7.57 17.01
N LEU A 42 -4.59 -8.70 17.44
CA LEU A 42 -3.40 -9.32 16.90
C LEU A 42 -3.72 -10.76 16.51
N TRP A 43 -3.84 -10.97 15.20
CA TRP A 43 -4.23 -12.24 14.61
C TRP A 43 -3.04 -12.85 13.88
N LEU A 44 -2.89 -14.17 14.00
CA LEU A 44 -1.97 -14.94 13.18
C LEU A 44 -2.69 -15.29 11.87
N PRO A 45 -2.33 -14.66 10.73
CA PRO A 45 -2.82 -15.08 9.42
C PRO A 45 -2.32 -16.47 9.05
N ILE A 46 -3.18 -17.32 8.52
CA ILE A 46 -2.84 -18.67 8.08
C ILE A 46 -3.29 -18.87 6.63
N GLN A 47 -2.40 -19.39 5.80
CA GLN A 47 -2.77 -19.91 4.48
C GLN A 47 -2.99 -21.42 4.55
N VAL A 48 -4.13 -21.88 4.06
CA VAL A 48 -4.51 -23.30 4.02
C VAL A 48 -4.45 -23.81 2.57
N LYS A 49 -3.64 -24.84 2.33
CA LYS A 49 -3.59 -25.57 1.07
C LYS A 49 -4.16 -26.96 1.27
N SER A 50 -5.04 -27.39 0.39
CA SER A 50 -5.62 -28.72 0.46
C SER A 50 -5.34 -29.50 -0.82
N THR A 51 -5.31 -30.82 -0.69
CA THR A 51 -5.27 -31.75 -1.82
C THR A 51 -6.12 -32.97 -1.51
N THR A 52 -6.81 -33.49 -2.53
CA THR A 52 -7.59 -34.74 -2.47
C THR A 52 -6.90 -35.86 -3.24
N VAL A 53 -5.86 -35.54 -4.01
CA VAL A 53 -5.20 -36.47 -4.92
C VAL A 53 -4.00 -37.07 -4.22
N GLU A 54 -4.17 -38.28 -3.71
CA GLU A 54 -3.04 -39.18 -3.50
C GLU A 54 -2.61 -39.69 -4.88
N SER A 55 -1.54 -39.08 -5.42
CA SER A 55 -1.04 -39.47 -6.71
C SER A 55 -0.21 -40.76 -6.55
N GLY A 56 -0.79 -41.90 -6.90
CA GLY A 56 -0.01 -43.12 -7.14
C GLY A 56 0.84 -42.91 -8.38
N GLY A 57 2.17 -42.94 -8.25
CA GLY A 57 3.12 -42.64 -9.33
C GLY A 57 3.03 -43.58 -10.54
N ARG A 58 2.00 -43.45 -11.38
CA ARG A 58 1.85 -44.23 -12.62
C ARG A 58 2.72 -43.68 -13.76
N ASP A 59 3.05 -42.38 -13.76
CA ASP A 59 3.68 -41.74 -14.92
C ASP A 59 5.22 -41.81 -14.97
N LEU A 60 5.88 -42.38 -13.95
CA LEU A 60 7.36 -42.53 -13.91
C LEU A 60 7.83 -43.98 -13.96
N ALA A 61 6.92 -44.95 -14.04
CA ALA A 61 7.22 -46.38 -13.93
C ALA A 61 7.67 -47.02 -15.26
N LYS A 62 8.57 -46.38 -16.02
CA LYS A 62 9.16 -47.04 -17.20
C LYS A 62 10.42 -47.84 -16.93
N ASN A 63 11.23 -47.56 -15.89
CA ASN A 63 12.59 -48.14 -15.82
C ASN A 63 13.05 -48.75 -14.47
N HIS A 64 12.21 -48.92 -13.45
CA HIS A 64 12.64 -49.63 -12.22
C HIS A 64 11.63 -50.69 -11.80
N SER A 65 12.06 -51.94 -11.87
CA SER A 65 11.27 -53.17 -11.64
C SER A 65 11.18 -53.59 -10.17
N ASP A 66 11.53 -52.73 -9.21
CA ASP A 66 11.53 -53.12 -7.79
C ASP A 66 10.69 -52.18 -6.89
N GLY A 67 9.42 -52.55 -6.71
CA GLY A 67 8.94 -52.86 -5.36
C GLY A 67 8.07 -51.88 -4.59
N SER A 68 8.33 -50.56 -4.54
CA SER A 68 7.53 -49.66 -3.66
C SER A 68 7.35 -48.26 -4.21
N ARG A 69 6.13 -47.96 -4.68
CA ARG A 69 5.74 -46.61 -5.12
C ARG A 69 5.44 -45.77 -3.87
N SER A 70 6.37 -44.90 -3.47
CA SER A 70 6.14 -43.95 -2.38
C SER A 70 4.95 -43.03 -2.70
N ARG A 71 4.00 -42.96 -1.77
CA ARG A 71 2.84 -42.06 -1.84
C ARG A 71 3.29 -40.61 -1.82
N PHE A 72 2.56 -39.72 -2.49
CA PHE A 72 2.83 -38.29 -2.40
C PHE A 72 1.58 -37.44 -2.55
N TRP A 73 1.69 -36.22 -2.01
CA TRP A 73 0.67 -35.18 -2.00
C TRP A 73 1.20 -33.94 -2.70
N GLU A 74 0.39 -33.33 -3.56
CA GLU A 74 0.78 -32.14 -4.30
C GLU A 74 -0.13 -30.96 -3.93
N PHE A 75 0.49 -29.85 -3.53
CA PHE A 75 -0.15 -28.61 -3.12
C PHE A 75 0.32 -27.48 -4.04
N SER A 76 -0.62 -26.74 -4.61
CA SER A 76 -0.31 -25.61 -5.50
C SER A 76 -0.33 -24.27 -4.78
N ALA A 77 0.31 -23.28 -5.41
CA ALA A 77 0.41 -21.90 -4.95
C ALA A 77 0.88 -21.75 -3.50
N VAL A 78 1.93 -22.45 -3.05
CA VAL A 78 2.48 -22.36 -1.68
C VAL A 78 3.41 -21.17 -1.43
N ARG A 79 3.43 -20.15 -2.31
CA ARG A 79 4.39 -19.03 -2.24
C ARG A 79 3.69 -17.68 -2.16
N GLY A 80 4.40 -16.67 -1.65
CA GLY A 80 3.91 -15.30 -1.56
C GLY A 80 3.12 -15.03 -0.29
N TYR A 81 3.38 -15.80 0.77
CA TYR A 81 2.73 -15.71 2.09
C TYR A 81 3.77 -15.38 3.18
N HIS A 82 4.70 -14.47 2.87
CA HIS A 82 5.66 -13.89 3.84
C HIS A 82 4.95 -13.51 5.15
N GLY A 83 5.53 -13.95 6.27
CA GLY A 83 4.99 -13.72 7.61
C GLY A 83 3.84 -14.64 8.02
N MET A 84 3.41 -15.60 7.19
CA MET A 84 2.25 -16.45 7.46
C MET A 84 2.64 -17.94 7.53
N PRO A 85 2.13 -18.71 8.51
CA PRO A 85 2.11 -20.17 8.42
C PRO A 85 1.31 -20.65 7.21
N ILE A 86 1.82 -21.69 6.55
CA ILE A 86 1.15 -22.40 5.47
C ILE A 86 0.82 -23.81 5.95
N LEU A 87 -0.47 -24.07 6.10
CA LEU A 87 -1.01 -25.35 6.52
C LEU A 87 -1.41 -26.18 5.31
N CYS A 88 -0.71 -27.30 5.06
CA CYS A 88 -1.04 -28.23 3.99
C CYS A 88 -1.87 -29.39 4.56
N VAL A 89 -3.05 -29.64 3.98
CA VAL A 89 -4.01 -30.64 4.47
C VAL A 89 -4.34 -31.63 3.36
N SER A 90 -3.98 -32.90 3.55
CA SER A 90 -4.47 -33.99 2.71
C SER A 90 -5.86 -34.38 3.18
N VAL A 91 -6.87 -34.14 2.34
CA VAL A 91 -8.23 -34.58 2.60
C VAL A 91 -8.37 -35.98 1.98
N ALA A 92 -8.42 -37.00 2.84
CA ALA A 92 -8.60 -38.38 2.38
C ALA A 92 -9.88 -38.50 1.53
N ASN A 93 -9.82 -39.30 0.47
CA ASN A 93 -11.00 -39.57 -0.34
C ASN A 93 -11.99 -40.36 0.52
N VAL A 94 -13.16 -39.76 0.80
CA VAL A 94 -14.20 -40.32 1.69
C VAL A 94 -14.60 -41.74 1.27
N ALA A 95 -14.49 -42.06 -0.03
CA ALA A 95 -14.77 -43.38 -0.57
C ALA A 95 -13.82 -44.50 -0.09
N GLN A 96 -12.65 -44.19 0.46
CA GLN A 96 -11.67 -45.19 0.89
C GLN A 96 -11.53 -45.38 2.41
N GLN A 97 -12.36 -44.71 3.22
CA GLN A 97 -12.64 -44.87 4.67
C GLN A 97 -11.50 -45.14 5.70
N GLN A 98 -10.25 -45.38 5.32
CA GLN A 98 -9.22 -45.91 6.23
C GLN A 98 -8.06 -44.96 6.55
N GLN A 99 -7.98 -43.77 5.97
CA GLN A 99 -6.88 -42.84 6.27
C GLN A 99 -7.39 -41.55 6.89
N SER A 100 -6.86 -41.22 8.08
CA SER A 100 -7.06 -39.91 8.71
C SER A 100 -6.42 -38.81 7.86
N PRO A 101 -7.00 -37.59 7.83
CA PRO A 101 -6.39 -36.46 7.15
C PRO A 101 -4.99 -36.20 7.69
N ARG A 102 -4.02 -36.00 6.79
CA ARG A 102 -2.66 -35.62 7.15
C ARG A 102 -2.51 -34.11 7.09
N VAL A 103 -1.82 -33.54 8.08
CA VAL A 103 -1.61 -32.09 8.17
C VAL A 103 -0.13 -31.81 8.30
N TRP A 104 0.33 -30.79 7.58
CA TRP A 104 1.69 -30.27 7.71
C TRP A 104 1.64 -28.76 7.92
N LEU A 105 2.49 -28.26 8.81
CA LEU A 105 2.67 -26.84 9.05
C LEU A 105 4.05 -26.41 8.55
N PHE A 106 4.07 -25.39 7.69
CA PHE A 106 5.30 -24.85 7.13
C PHE A 106 5.39 -23.35 7.36
N SER A 107 6.62 -22.86 7.57
CA SER A 107 6.94 -21.46 7.33
C SER A 107 7.18 -21.24 5.83
N GLU A 108 6.84 -20.06 5.33
CA GLU A 108 7.01 -19.77 3.90
C GLU A 108 8.48 -19.85 3.44
N GLY A 109 9.44 -19.65 4.35
CA GLY A 109 10.86 -19.88 4.11
C GLY A 109 11.21 -21.30 3.64
N CYS A 110 10.29 -22.27 3.81
CA CYS A 110 10.44 -23.64 3.30
C CYS A 110 10.28 -23.77 1.78
N PHE A 111 9.72 -22.77 1.08
CA PHE A 111 9.23 -22.89 -0.29
C PHE A 111 9.94 -22.06 -1.34
N GLY A 112 11.05 -21.40 -1.03
CA GLY A 112 11.71 -20.52 -1.99
C GLY A 112 12.04 -21.21 -3.33
N ASP A 113 12.28 -22.54 -3.32
CA ASP A 113 12.73 -23.34 -4.49
C ASP A 113 11.61 -23.69 -5.42
N LEU A 114 10.42 -23.73 -4.86
CA LEU A 114 9.29 -24.31 -5.54
C LEU A 114 8.81 -23.33 -6.60
N ARG A 115 8.46 -23.83 -7.78
CA ARG A 115 7.80 -23.02 -8.82
C ARG A 115 6.33 -22.75 -8.49
N GLY A 116 6.01 -22.64 -7.20
CA GLY A 116 4.66 -22.50 -6.67
C GLY A 116 4.00 -23.81 -6.23
N THR A 117 4.56 -24.98 -6.54
CA THR A 117 3.97 -26.28 -6.18
C THR A 117 4.85 -27.05 -5.19
N LEU A 118 4.26 -27.52 -4.09
CA LEU A 118 4.87 -28.38 -3.08
C LEU A 118 4.44 -29.82 -3.28
N ARG A 119 5.41 -30.71 -3.44
CA ARG A 119 5.20 -32.16 -3.43
C ARG A 119 5.76 -32.75 -2.14
N ILE A 120 4.89 -33.33 -1.33
CA ILE A 120 5.23 -34.04 -0.09
C ILE A 120 5.19 -35.53 -0.40
N THR A 121 6.34 -36.18 -0.50
CA THR A 121 6.42 -37.65 -0.61
C THR A 121 6.46 -38.24 0.79
N GLU A 122 5.80 -39.37 1.01
CA GLU A 122 5.81 -40.08 2.30
C GLU A 122 7.23 -40.43 2.72
N GLY A 123 7.62 -39.99 3.93
CA GLY A 123 9.00 -40.12 4.44
C GLY A 123 10.03 -39.25 3.72
N GLY A 124 9.61 -38.38 2.80
CA GLY A 124 10.48 -37.49 2.04
C GLY A 124 10.86 -36.21 2.79
N LYS A 125 11.61 -35.34 2.11
CA LYS A 125 12.17 -34.07 2.64
C LYS A 125 11.17 -33.16 3.37
N TYR A 126 9.92 -33.14 2.93
CA TYR A 126 8.89 -32.26 3.49
C TYR A 126 8.00 -32.96 4.51
N ASP A 127 8.16 -34.28 4.66
CA ASP A 127 7.30 -35.13 5.47
C ASP A 127 7.99 -35.56 6.77
N THR A 128 8.40 -34.56 7.56
CA THR A 128 9.19 -34.74 8.78
C THR A 128 8.32 -34.65 10.03
N LYS A 129 8.75 -35.28 11.14
CA LYS A 129 7.98 -35.34 12.40
C LYS A 129 7.67 -33.94 12.98
N ASP A 130 8.59 -32.99 12.84
CA ASP A 130 8.44 -31.60 13.30
C ASP A 130 7.40 -30.80 12.51
N ARG A 131 7.14 -31.19 11.26
CA ARG A 131 6.17 -30.51 10.39
C ARG A 131 4.82 -31.17 10.37
N ARG A 132 4.78 -32.48 10.63
CA ARG A 132 3.53 -33.23 10.74
C ARG A 132 2.75 -32.76 11.96
N CYS A 133 1.52 -32.35 11.71
CA CYS A 133 0.54 -32.08 12.74
C CYS A 133 -0.57 -33.12 12.69
N THR A 134 -1.30 -33.22 13.79
CA THR A 134 -2.50 -34.04 13.90
C THR A 134 -3.73 -33.18 14.20
N LEU A 135 -4.87 -33.58 13.66
CA LEU A 135 -6.17 -33.01 14.01
C LEU A 135 -6.73 -33.60 15.31
N ASP A 136 -6.15 -34.69 15.79
CA ASP A 136 -6.57 -35.36 17.03
C ASP A 136 -5.82 -34.77 18.23
N PRO A 137 -6.51 -34.13 19.19
CA PRO A 137 -5.88 -33.58 20.38
C PRO A 137 -5.24 -34.64 21.29
N GLN A 138 -5.64 -35.91 21.18
CA GLN A 138 -5.14 -37.01 22.01
C GLN A 138 -3.96 -37.78 21.39
N SER A 139 -3.57 -37.45 20.16
CA SER A 139 -2.52 -38.21 19.46
C SER A 139 -1.13 -37.95 20.10
N PRO A 140 -0.44 -38.97 20.62
CA PRO A 140 0.86 -38.81 21.27
C PRO A 140 2.03 -38.62 20.28
N SER A 141 1.82 -38.93 18.99
CA SER A 141 2.90 -39.05 18.00
C SER A 141 3.22 -37.76 17.22
N PHE A 142 2.31 -36.78 17.22
CA PHE A 142 2.43 -35.56 16.40
C PHE A 142 1.87 -34.35 17.16
N TYR A 143 2.35 -33.15 16.81
CA TYR A 143 1.84 -31.92 17.41
C TYR A 143 0.39 -31.67 16.99
N HIS A 144 -0.50 -31.48 17.97
CA HIS A 144 -1.87 -31.03 17.71
C HIS A 144 -1.85 -29.70 16.94
N THR A 145 -2.60 -29.61 15.83
CA THR A 145 -2.59 -28.43 14.94
C THR A 145 -2.92 -27.13 15.68
N GLY A 146 -3.93 -27.14 16.57
CA GLY A 146 -4.27 -25.97 17.37
C GLY A 146 -3.12 -25.51 18.29
N LYS A 147 -2.42 -26.45 18.93
CA LYS A 147 -1.26 -26.13 19.79
C LYS A 147 -0.08 -25.58 18.98
N ALA A 148 0.18 -26.14 17.80
CA ALA A 148 1.22 -25.65 16.91
C ALA A 148 0.96 -24.21 16.43
N LEU A 149 -0.29 -23.89 16.10
CA LEU A 149 -0.69 -22.53 15.72
C LEU A 149 -0.65 -21.55 16.90
N LEU A 150 -1.06 -21.98 18.10
CA LEU A 150 -0.93 -21.18 19.32
C LEU A 150 0.54 -20.85 19.61
N ARG A 151 1.43 -21.84 19.51
CA ARG A 151 2.87 -21.63 19.65
C ARG A 151 3.39 -20.63 18.61
N ALA A 152 3.02 -20.79 17.35
CA ALA A 152 3.38 -19.84 16.29
C ALA A 152 2.89 -18.41 16.58
N TRP A 153 1.70 -18.26 17.16
CA TRP A 153 1.16 -16.96 17.56
C TRP A 153 1.97 -16.34 18.72
N VAL A 154 2.32 -17.14 19.74
CA VAL A 154 3.11 -16.69 20.90
C VAL A 154 4.52 -16.28 20.48
N GLU A 155 5.19 -17.08 19.65
CA GLU A 155 6.50 -16.74 19.07
C GLU A 155 6.40 -15.42 18.29
N ALA A 156 5.43 -15.30 17.39
CA ALA A 156 5.22 -14.05 16.62
C ALA A 156 4.95 -12.84 17.52
N ARG A 157 4.20 -13.00 18.61
CA ARG A 157 3.93 -11.95 19.60
C ARG A 157 5.20 -11.49 20.31
N ALA A 158 6.09 -12.42 20.64
CA ALA A 158 7.39 -12.13 21.22
C ALA A 158 8.37 -11.49 20.19
N GLY A 159 7.98 -11.40 18.92
CA GLY A 159 8.87 -11.01 17.84
C GLY A 159 9.91 -12.08 17.50
N GLU A 160 9.63 -13.33 17.90
CA GLU A 160 10.44 -14.51 17.63
C GLU A 160 9.86 -15.29 16.44
N GLY A 161 10.75 -15.98 15.72
CA GLY A 161 10.33 -16.83 14.60
C GLY A 161 9.99 -16.05 13.32
N PRO A 162 9.40 -16.76 12.33
CA PRO A 162 9.23 -16.24 10.96
C PRO A 162 7.85 -15.63 10.69
N TYR A 163 6.96 -15.58 11.68
CA TYR A 163 5.56 -15.20 11.51
C TYR A 163 5.30 -13.77 12.02
N GLU A 164 4.32 -13.09 11.41
CA GLU A 164 3.96 -11.72 11.76
C GLU A 164 2.47 -11.66 12.15
N LEU A 165 2.18 -11.11 13.32
CA LEU A 165 0.81 -10.83 13.75
C LEU A 165 0.28 -9.58 13.07
N GLN A 166 -1.02 -9.56 12.79
CA GLN A 166 -1.67 -8.46 12.07
C GLN A 166 -3.05 -8.17 12.65
N CYS A 167 -3.50 -6.92 12.58
CA CYS A 167 -4.87 -6.56 12.96
C CYS A 167 -5.89 -7.07 11.94
N ILE A 168 -7.14 -7.29 12.39
CA ILE A 168 -8.19 -7.85 11.52
C ILE A 168 -8.42 -6.98 10.28
N GLN A 169 -8.32 -5.66 10.43
CA GLN A 169 -8.46 -4.70 9.34
C GLN A 169 -7.33 -4.82 8.30
N ALA A 170 -6.09 -5.06 8.74
CA ALA A 170 -4.97 -5.32 7.82
C ALA A 170 -5.25 -6.60 7.02
N LEU A 171 -5.69 -7.66 7.68
CA LEU A 171 -6.01 -8.94 7.03
C LEU A 171 -7.14 -8.81 6.00
N GLN A 172 -8.20 -8.07 6.35
CA GLN A 172 -9.32 -7.81 5.43
C GLN A 172 -8.92 -6.98 4.21
N THR A 173 -7.86 -6.17 4.31
CA THR A 173 -7.40 -5.28 3.23
C THR A 173 -6.24 -5.84 2.42
N GLN A 174 -5.65 -6.98 2.82
CA GLN A 174 -4.63 -7.71 2.06
C GLN A 174 -5.23 -8.49 0.87
N LEU A 175 -5.98 -7.79 0.03
CA LEU A 175 -6.54 -8.31 -1.19
C LEU A 175 -5.63 -7.98 -2.37
N SER A 176 -5.52 -8.90 -3.32
CA SER A 176 -4.96 -8.53 -4.63
C SER A 176 -5.80 -7.37 -5.20
N ARG A 177 -5.24 -6.50 -6.05
CA ARG A 177 -6.03 -5.37 -6.60
C ARG A 177 -7.30 -5.83 -7.33
N ALA A 178 -7.27 -7.00 -7.97
CA ALA A 178 -8.43 -7.58 -8.63
C ALA A 178 -9.46 -8.10 -7.63
N HIS A 179 -8.99 -8.77 -6.57
CA HIS A 179 -9.85 -9.26 -5.50
C HIS A 179 -10.46 -8.15 -4.64
N LEU A 180 -9.71 -7.08 -4.37
CA LEU A 180 -10.21 -5.90 -3.68
C LEU A 180 -11.37 -5.29 -4.48
N ALA A 181 -11.19 -5.21 -5.80
CA ALA A 181 -12.21 -4.77 -6.72
C ALA A 181 -13.45 -5.69 -6.72
N GLU A 182 -13.28 -7.01 -6.71
CA GLU A 182 -14.39 -7.97 -6.63
C GLU A 182 -15.11 -7.91 -5.28
N TRP A 183 -14.38 -7.72 -4.18
CA TRP A 183 -14.95 -7.54 -2.86
C TRP A 183 -15.70 -6.21 -2.73
N THR A 184 -15.15 -5.10 -3.22
CA THR A 184 -15.86 -3.80 -3.26
C THR A 184 -17.09 -3.88 -4.16
N MET A 185 -16.99 -4.59 -5.30
CA MET A 185 -18.16 -4.90 -6.14
C MET A 185 -19.22 -5.62 -5.31
N LEU A 186 -18.87 -6.68 -4.58
CA LEU A 186 -19.81 -7.43 -3.77
C LEU A 186 -20.54 -6.53 -2.75
N GLN A 187 -19.84 -5.61 -2.09
CA GLN A 187 -20.50 -4.65 -1.19
C GLN A 187 -21.49 -3.75 -1.94
N LYS A 188 -21.13 -3.27 -3.13
CA LYS A 188 -22.03 -2.46 -3.97
C LYS A 188 -23.19 -3.26 -4.55
N CYS A 189 -23.00 -4.54 -4.82
CA CYS A 189 -24.06 -5.44 -5.23
C CYS A 189 -25.02 -5.72 -4.06
N ARG A 190 -24.55 -5.83 -2.81
CA ARG A 190 -25.43 -5.94 -1.62
C ARG A 190 -26.35 -4.73 -1.50
N GLU A 191 -25.78 -3.53 -1.69
CA GLU A 191 -26.55 -2.27 -1.74
C GLU A 191 -27.62 -2.36 -2.84
N LEU A 192 -27.24 -2.66 -4.08
CA LEU A 192 -28.17 -2.85 -5.20
C LEU A 192 -29.25 -3.92 -4.93
N PHE A 193 -28.88 -5.04 -4.34
CA PHE A 193 -29.79 -6.16 -4.06
C PHE A 193 -30.83 -5.81 -3.00
N SER A 194 -30.56 -4.84 -2.13
CA SER A 194 -31.56 -4.32 -1.19
C SER A 194 -32.72 -3.60 -1.90
N HIS A 195 -32.51 -3.13 -3.14
CA HIS A 195 -33.55 -2.49 -3.96
C HIS A 195 -34.30 -3.48 -4.87
N VAL A 196 -34.00 -4.78 -4.81
CA VAL A 196 -34.73 -5.82 -5.56
C VAL A 196 -36.12 -5.99 -4.94
N PRO A 197 -37.22 -5.82 -5.69
CA PRO A 197 -38.56 -5.97 -5.14
C PRO A 197 -38.78 -7.36 -4.53
N GLY A 198 -39.24 -7.40 -3.28
CA GLY A 198 -39.40 -8.65 -2.52
C GLY A 198 -38.14 -9.13 -1.80
N GLY A 199 -37.03 -8.38 -1.93
CA GLY A 199 -35.74 -8.69 -1.33
C GLY A 199 -34.98 -9.78 -2.08
N LEU A 200 -33.69 -9.87 -1.79
CA LEU A 200 -32.82 -10.93 -2.28
C LEU A 200 -31.99 -11.46 -1.11
N GLU A 201 -32.11 -12.77 -0.86
CA GLU A 201 -31.18 -13.49 -0.01
C GLU A 201 -29.90 -13.74 -0.79
N MET A 202 -28.78 -13.43 -0.15
CA MET A 202 -27.46 -13.69 -0.68
C MET A 202 -26.66 -14.45 0.38
N ARG A 203 -25.96 -15.50 -0.06
CA ARG A 203 -24.94 -16.17 0.75
C ARG A 203 -23.67 -16.36 -0.07
N GLU A 204 -22.54 -16.47 0.62
CA GLU A 204 -21.29 -16.84 -0.02
C GLU A 204 -21.33 -18.31 -0.45
N ALA A 205 -20.60 -18.67 -1.51
CA ALA A 205 -20.47 -20.05 -1.93
C ALA A 205 -19.94 -20.89 -0.77
N VAL A 206 -20.50 -22.10 -0.60
CA VAL A 206 -20.16 -23.01 0.51
C VAL A 206 -18.67 -23.39 0.49
N SER A 207 -18.00 -23.24 -0.65
CA SER A 207 -16.58 -23.49 -0.81
C SER A 207 -15.95 -22.58 -1.86
N PRO A 208 -14.74 -22.02 -1.61
CA PRO A 208 -14.01 -21.22 -2.59
C PRO A 208 -13.49 -22.01 -3.80
N VAL A 209 -13.58 -23.35 -3.78
CA VAL A 209 -13.21 -24.20 -4.93
C VAL A 209 -14.35 -24.34 -5.95
N LEU A 210 -15.56 -23.89 -5.59
CA LEU A 210 -16.68 -23.89 -6.52
C LEU A 210 -16.44 -22.86 -7.62
N PRO A 211 -16.95 -23.08 -8.83
CA PRO A 211 -16.76 -22.18 -9.96
C PRO A 211 -17.72 -20.97 -9.93
N HIS A 212 -18.21 -20.61 -8.74
CA HIS A 212 -19.05 -19.46 -8.43
C HIS A 212 -18.72 -18.94 -7.03
N ASP A 213 -18.94 -17.65 -6.78
CA ASP A 213 -18.49 -17.00 -5.52
C ASP A 213 -19.64 -16.75 -4.54
N ILE A 214 -20.86 -16.52 -5.06
CA ILE A 214 -22.06 -16.27 -4.24
C ILE A 214 -23.27 -17.02 -4.78
N GLU A 215 -24.29 -17.15 -3.95
CA GLU A 215 -25.58 -17.72 -4.31
C GLU A 215 -26.69 -16.73 -3.95
N LEU A 216 -27.65 -16.58 -4.85
CA LEU A 216 -28.78 -15.65 -4.73
C LEU A 216 -30.10 -16.41 -4.74
N ARG A 217 -31.06 -15.96 -3.93
CA ARG A 217 -32.43 -16.48 -3.94
C ARG A 217 -33.42 -15.36 -3.60
N CYS A 218 -34.62 -15.37 -4.16
CA CYS A 218 -35.68 -14.49 -3.68
C CYS A 218 -36.44 -15.19 -2.53
N PRO A 219 -36.55 -14.56 -1.34
CA PRO A 219 -37.26 -15.15 -0.20
C PRO A 219 -38.71 -15.51 -0.52
N ARG A 220 -39.37 -14.72 -1.38
CA ARG A 220 -40.79 -14.89 -1.75
C ARG A 220 -41.04 -16.01 -2.76
N SER A 221 -40.00 -16.69 -3.22
CA SER A 221 -40.09 -17.82 -4.14
C SER A 221 -39.28 -18.98 -3.57
N PRO A 222 -39.78 -19.65 -2.52
CA PRO A 222 -39.06 -20.73 -1.86
C PRO A 222 -38.74 -21.90 -2.80
N ASP A 223 -39.56 -22.11 -3.82
CA ASP A 223 -39.35 -23.10 -4.87
C ASP A 223 -38.20 -22.74 -5.83
N MET A 224 -37.75 -21.48 -5.82
CA MET A 224 -36.62 -21.05 -6.62
C MET A 224 -35.33 -21.60 -5.99
N ARG A 225 -34.63 -22.45 -6.74
CA ARG A 225 -33.29 -22.88 -6.35
C ARG A 225 -32.36 -21.68 -6.18
N TRP A 226 -31.36 -21.84 -5.30
CA TRP A 226 -30.24 -20.90 -5.21
C TRP A 226 -29.57 -20.76 -6.57
N GLN A 227 -29.47 -19.52 -7.05
CA GLN A 227 -28.83 -19.16 -8.30
C GLN A 227 -27.36 -18.88 -8.02
N ARG A 228 -26.48 -19.63 -8.67
CA ARG A 228 -25.03 -19.56 -8.51
C ARG A 228 -24.50 -18.41 -9.35
N VAL A 229 -23.76 -17.49 -8.74
CA VAL A 229 -23.25 -16.30 -9.40
C VAL A 229 -21.73 -16.26 -9.31
N GLN A 230 -21.08 -16.21 -10.47
CA GLN A 230 -19.64 -15.94 -10.56
C GLN A 230 -19.43 -14.42 -10.68
N LEU A 231 -18.59 -13.90 -9.80
CA LEU A 231 -18.14 -12.51 -9.79
C LEU A 231 -16.90 -12.37 -10.66
N LYS A 232 -16.82 -11.28 -11.44
CA LYS A 232 -15.61 -10.86 -12.15
C LYS A 232 -15.44 -9.35 -12.12
N SER A 233 -14.19 -8.90 -12.06
CA SER A 233 -13.84 -7.52 -12.38
C SER A 233 -13.35 -7.38 -13.81
N ALA A 234 -13.83 -6.35 -14.51
CA ALA A 234 -13.25 -5.98 -15.79
C ALA A 234 -11.92 -5.21 -15.59
N SER A 235 -11.13 -5.11 -16.66
CA SER A 235 -9.95 -4.25 -16.74
C SER A 235 -9.97 -3.50 -18.07
N TRP A 236 -9.61 -2.22 -18.10
CA TRP A 236 -9.68 -1.44 -19.32
C TRP A 236 -8.69 -2.00 -20.33
N ASP A 237 -9.19 -2.33 -21.53
CA ASP A 237 -8.34 -2.76 -22.62
C ASP A 237 -7.47 -1.58 -23.08
N ARG A 238 -6.15 -1.79 -23.14
CA ARG A 238 -5.21 -0.77 -23.63
C ARG A 238 -5.35 -0.58 -25.14
N ALA A 239 -5.70 -1.62 -25.88
CA ALA A 239 -5.78 -1.61 -27.33
C ALA A 239 -7.09 -1.00 -27.85
N ARG A 240 -8.17 -1.00 -27.05
CA ARG A 240 -9.50 -0.54 -27.48
C ARG A 240 -10.11 0.42 -26.46
N ARG A 241 -10.33 1.67 -26.87
CA ARG A 241 -11.04 2.67 -26.05
C ARG A 241 -12.48 2.20 -25.75
N GLY A 242 -13.03 2.60 -24.61
CA GLY A 242 -14.36 2.19 -24.13
C GLY A 242 -14.63 0.75 -23.72
N LEU A 243 -13.70 -0.19 -23.91
CA LEU A 243 -13.97 -1.60 -23.63
C LEU A 243 -13.28 -2.10 -22.36
N GLY A 244 -14.06 -2.69 -21.46
CA GLY A 244 -13.56 -3.53 -20.39
C GLY A 244 -13.25 -4.93 -20.92
N TYR A 245 -12.10 -5.48 -20.52
CA TYR A 245 -11.60 -6.81 -20.78
C TYR A 245 -11.80 -7.68 -19.54
N ILE A 246 -12.40 -8.86 -19.72
CA ILE A 246 -12.80 -9.77 -18.65
C ILE A 246 -12.15 -11.12 -18.89
N HIS A 247 -11.49 -11.67 -17.88
CA HIS A 247 -11.05 -13.06 -17.86
C HIS A 247 -12.18 -13.97 -17.38
N VAL A 248 -12.53 -14.98 -18.19
CA VAL A 248 -13.61 -15.95 -17.94
C VAL A 248 -13.06 -17.36 -17.98
N THR A 249 -12.12 -17.64 -17.10
CA THR A 249 -11.54 -18.98 -16.94
C THR A 249 -11.70 -19.46 -15.51
N LYS A 250 -11.95 -20.76 -15.37
CA LYS A 250 -11.78 -21.50 -14.12
C LYS A 250 -10.43 -22.22 -14.10
N MET A 251 -9.94 -22.47 -12.90
CA MET A 251 -8.78 -23.32 -12.67
C MET A 251 -9.28 -24.74 -12.37
N ARG A 252 -8.90 -25.72 -13.19
CA ARG A 252 -9.16 -27.14 -12.94
C ARG A 252 -7.83 -27.88 -12.91
N GLY A 253 -7.41 -28.30 -11.71
CA GLY A 253 -6.02 -28.71 -11.48
C GLY A 253 -5.07 -27.55 -11.78
N SER A 254 -4.05 -27.78 -12.61
CA SER A 254 -3.08 -26.76 -13.03
C SER A 254 -3.43 -26.02 -14.33
N ARG A 255 -4.61 -26.28 -14.92
CA ARG A 255 -5.00 -25.73 -16.22
C ARG A 255 -6.09 -24.66 -16.09
N PHE A 256 -5.92 -23.57 -16.83
CA PHE A 256 -6.95 -22.56 -17.04
C PHE A 256 -7.84 -22.95 -18.22
N LEU A 257 -9.10 -23.26 -17.93
CA LEU A 257 -10.12 -23.64 -18.88
C LEU A 257 -11.22 -22.57 -18.92
N PRO A 258 -11.93 -22.39 -20.05
CA PRO A 258 -13.19 -21.67 -20.04
C PRO A 258 -14.15 -22.29 -19.01
N TYR A 259 -15.10 -21.49 -18.53
CA TYR A 259 -16.22 -22.02 -17.77
C TYR A 259 -17.12 -22.89 -18.66
N ASP A 260 -17.74 -23.89 -18.06
CA ASP A 260 -18.74 -24.77 -18.66
C ASP A 260 -20.16 -24.31 -18.25
N GLU A 261 -21.16 -24.64 -19.07
CA GLU A 261 -22.58 -24.27 -18.86
C GLU A 261 -23.13 -24.67 -17.47
N GLY A 262 -22.56 -25.70 -16.85
CA GLY A 262 -22.94 -26.18 -15.52
C GLY A 262 -22.26 -25.48 -14.34
N ASP A 263 -21.29 -24.58 -14.56
CA ASP A 263 -20.50 -23.99 -13.47
C ASP A 263 -21.28 -22.99 -12.62
N PHE A 264 -21.98 -22.06 -13.26
CA PHE A 264 -22.76 -21.01 -12.61
C PHE A 264 -24.01 -20.68 -13.43
N ASP A 265 -24.98 -20.03 -12.81
CA ASP A 265 -26.22 -19.62 -13.47
C ASP A 265 -26.09 -18.19 -14.04
N PHE A 266 -25.37 -17.30 -13.33
CA PHE A 266 -25.12 -15.92 -13.77
C PHE A 266 -23.65 -15.49 -13.63
N LEU A 267 -23.21 -14.61 -14.53
CA LEU A 267 -21.94 -13.87 -14.42
C LEU A 267 -22.24 -12.42 -14.06
N LEU A 268 -21.72 -11.96 -12.92
CA LEU A 268 -21.81 -10.58 -12.47
C LEU A 268 -20.46 -9.88 -12.68
N VAL A 269 -20.44 -8.86 -13.53
CA VAL A 269 -19.20 -8.15 -13.90
C VAL A 269 -19.28 -6.67 -13.50
N SER A 270 -18.27 -6.19 -12.77
CA SER A 270 -18.11 -4.75 -12.48
C SER A 270 -17.32 -4.01 -13.56
N GLN A 271 -17.50 -2.68 -13.57
CA GLN A 271 -16.73 -1.77 -14.39
C GLN A 271 -15.21 -1.91 -14.15
N PRO A 272 -14.35 -1.62 -15.15
CA PRO A 272 -12.92 -1.72 -14.97
C PRO A 272 -12.31 -0.86 -13.86
N GLN A 273 -11.49 -1.50 -13.04
CA GLN A 273 -10.96 -0.92 -11.80
C GLN A 273 -9.52 -0.39 -11.93
N ASN A 274 -8.81 -0.79 -12.98
CA ASN A 274 -7.49 -0.26 -13.30
C ASN A 274 -7.64 1.16 -13.86
N LYS A 275 -7.29 2.19 -13.09
CA LYS A 275 -7.37 3.59 -13.56
C LYS A 275 -6.68 3.75 -14.91
N ARG A 276 -7.43 4.17 -15.93
CA ARG A 276 -6.84 4.73 -17.13
C ARG A 276 -6.33 6.13 -16.81
N LEU A 277 -5.13 6.46 -17.28
CA LEU A 277 -4.64 7.83 -17.39
C LEU A 277 -5.39 8.60 -18.52
N PHE A 278 -6.73 8.55 -18.56
CA PHE A 278 -7.46 9.46 -19.44
C PHE A 278 -7.52 10.81 -18.76
N THR A 279 -6.58 11.67 -19.14
CA THR A 279 -6.69 13.11 -19.06
C THR A 279 -7.88 13.51 -19.95
N ILE A 280 -9.11 13.39 -19.45
CA ILE A 280 -10.27 14.05 -20.06
C ILE A 280 -10.03 15.53 -19.80
N LYS A 281 -9.41 16.21 -20.78
CA LYS A 281 -8.99 17.60 -20.62
C LYS A 281 -10.15 18.59 -20.61
N ASN A 282 -11.34 18.24 -21.11
CA ASN A 282 -12.35 19.24 -21.45
C ASN A 282 -13.76 18.79 -21.05
N SER A 283 -14.24 19.18 -19.86
CA SER A 283 -15.66 19.43 -19.57
C SER A 283 -15.82 19.97 -18.15
N HIS A 284 -16.21 21.24 -18.03
CA HIS A 284 -16.34 22.00 -16.77
C HIS A 284 -17.68 21.83 -16.04
N THR A 285 -18.46 20.78 -16.34
CA THR A 285 -19.73 20.54 -15.65
C THR A 285 -19.50 19.74 -14.36
N ALA A 286 -20.11 20.19 -13.26
CA ALA A 286 -20.08 19.53 -11.96
C ALA A 286 -20.68 18.12 -12.04
N SER A 287 -19.86 17.15 -12.42
CA SER A 287 -20.26 15.75 -12.53
C SER A 287 -20.20 15.07 -11.16
N PRO A 288 -21.02 14.02 -10.91
CA PRO A 288 -20.94 13.21 -9.70
C PRO A 288 -19.50 12.78 -9.42
N THR A 289 -19.18 12.60 -8.14
CA THR A 289 -17.79 12.39 -7.72
C THR A 289 -17.19 11.20 -8.49
N PRO A 290 -15.89 11.24 -8.87
CA PRO A 290 -15.28 10.20 -9.68
C PRO A 290 -15.39 8.77 -9.11
N ASP A 291 -15.63 8.64 -7.80
CA ASP A 291 -15.80 7.36 -7.13
C ASP A 291 -17.25 6.82 -7.20
N GLU A 292 -18.28 7.68 -7.29
CA GLU A 292 -19.67 7.25 -7.52
C GLU A 292 -19.87 6.75 -8.95
N GLN A 293 -19.31 7.45 -9.94
CA GLN A 293 -19.41 7.02 -11.35
C GLN A 293 -18.73 5.68 -11.63
N ARG A 294 -17.74 5.31 -10.80
CA ARG A 294 -16.95 4.08 -10.95
C ARG A 294 -17.74 2.79 -10.74
N TRP A 295 -18.90 2.90 -10.11
CA TRP A 295 -19.80 1.77 -9.80
C TRP A 295 -21.15 1.90 -10.48
N ARG A 296 -21.26 2.79 -11.48
CA ARG A 296 -22.51 3.04 -12.18
C ARG A 296 -22.99 1.83 -12.98
N TYR A 297 -22.08 1.10 -13.62
CA TYR A 297 -22.45 0.01 -14.52
C TYR A 297 -21.98 -1.34 -14.02
N PHE A 298 -22.94 -2.25 -13.86
CA PHE A 298 -22.70 -3.69 -13.67
C PHE A 298 -23.28 -4.47 -14.85
N TYR A 299 -22.79 -5.66 -15.10
CA TYR A 299 -23.41 -6.60 -16.03
C TYR A 299 -23.86 -7.82 -15.28
N PHE A 300 -25.14 -8.19 -15.39
CA PHE A 300 -25.70 -9.39 -14.80
C PHE A 300 -26.20 -10.31 -15.92
N ILE A 301 -25.32 -11.20 -16.37
CA ILE A 301 -25.47 -11.95 -17.63
C ILE A 301 -25.78 -13.42 -17.31
N PRO A 302 -26.92 -13.97 -17.77
CA PRO A 302 -27.21 -15.39 -17.59
C PRO A 302 -26.27 -16.26 -18.42
N VAL A 303 -25.98 -17.46 -17.92
CA VAL A 303 -25.10 -18.43 -18.58
C VAL A 303 -25.59 -18.78 -19.99
N ALA A 304 -26.90 -18.87 -20.21
CA ALA A 304 -27.49 -19.14 -21.52
C ALA A 304 -27.11 -18.06 -22.57
N ALA A 305 -27.07 -16.78 -22.17
CA ALA A 305 -26.61 -15.71 -23.05
C ALA A 305 -25.10 -15.81 -23.33
N LEU A 306 -24.30 -16.21 -22.34
CA LEU A 306 -22.86 -16.41 -22.52
C LEU A 306 -22.54 -17.61 -23.42
N VAL A 307 -23.30 -18.71 -23.32
CA VAL A 307 -23.18 -19.87 -24.22
C VAL A 307 -23.51 -19.46 -25.66
N ARG A 308 -24.65 -18.77 -25.87
CA ARG A 308 -25.05 -18.26 -27.19
C ARG A 308 -23.99 -17.36 -27.83
N GLU A 309 -23.28 -16.56 -27.03
CA GLU A 309 -22.20 -15.67 -27.50
C GLU A 309 -20.82 -16.36 -27.62
N GLY A 310 -20.75 -17.68 -27.37
CA GLY A 310 -19.53 -18.47 -27.43
C GLY A 310 -18.53 -18.13 -26.34
N VAL A 311 -18.98 -17.58 -25.21
CA VAL A 311 -18.14 -17.19 -24.06
C VAL A 311 -17.93 -18.37 -23.12
N VAL A 312 -19.01 -19.06 -22.77
CA VAL A 312 -19.02 -20.27 -21.93
C VAL A 312 -19.06 -21.51 -22.83
N ALA A 313 -18.35 -22.56 -22.43
CA ALA A 313 -18.34 -23.84 -23.12
C ALA A 313 -19.65 -24.60 -22.88
N SER A 314 -20.15 -25.26 -23.92
CA SER A 314 -21.35 -26.09 -23.85
C SER A 314 -21.12 -27.33 -24.70
N GLU A 315 -21.14 -28.49 -24.05
CA GLU A 315 -21.03 -29.78 -24.73
C GLU A 315 -22.24 -30.02 -25.62
N ASN A 316 -23.44 -29.71 -25.11
CA ASN A 316 -24.71 -29.83 -25.83
C ASN A 316 -24.72 -29.04 -27.15
N GLN A 317 -24.15 -27.84 -27.16
CA GLN A 317 -24.08 -26.98 -28.35
C GLN A 317 -22.75 -27.09 -29.11
N LYS A 318 -21.83 -27.96 -28.68
CA LYS A 318 -20.47 -28.11 -29.23
C LYS A 318 -19.67 -26.79 -29.25
N ILE A 319 -19.87 -25.94 -28.25
CA ILE A 319 -19.19 -24.65 -28.09
C ILE A 319 -18.01 -24.83 -27.14
N LYS A 320 -16.81 -24.44 -27.56
CA LYS A 320 -15.58 -24.57 -26.73
C LYS A 320 -15.42 -23.47 -25.66
N GLY A 321 -16.19 -22.39 -25.74
CA GLY A 321 -16.02 -21.19 -24.93
C GLY A 321 -14.75 -20.39 -25.26
N VAL A 322 -14.55 -19.25 -24.60
CA VAL A 322 -13.32 -18.46 -24.70
C VAL A 322 -12.77 -18.16 -23.30
N LYS A 323 -11.46 -17.90 -23.22
CA LYS A 323 -10.78 -17.56 -21.96
C LYS A 323 -10.99 -16.11 -21.51
N SER A 324 -11.43 -15.25 -22.42
CA SER A 324 -11.65 -13.84 -22.15
C SER A 324 -12.57 -13.20 -23.17
N PHE A 325 -13.28 -12.15 -22.76
CA PHE A 325 -14.14 -11.37 -23.66
C PHE A 325 -14.15 -9.88 -23.26
N ARG A 326 -14.94 -9.07 -23.95
CA ARG A 326 -15.03 -7.62 -23.72
C ARG A 326 -16.47 -7.17 -23.51
N LEU A 327 -16.64 -6.14 -22.69
CA LEU A 327 -17.91 -5.46 -22.40
C LEU A 327 -17.75 -3.95 -22.55
N ASP A 328 -18.84 -3.27 -22.86
CA ASP A 328 -18.88 -1.81 -23.02
C ASP A 328 -19.39 -1.13 -21.74
N PHE A 329 -18.60 -0.25 -21.16
CA PHE A 329 -18.96 0.47 -19.95
C PHE A 329 -19.13 1.97 -20.19
N GLU A 330 -19.15 2.43 -21.46
CA GLU A 330 -19.44 3.82 -21.80
C GLU A 330 -20.96 4.06 -21.86
N THR A 331 -21.41 5.23 -21.39
CA THR A 331 -22.82 5.64 -21.47
C THR A 331 -23.27 5.71 -22.93
N ASP A 332 -22.45 6.33 -23.78
CA ASP A 332 -22.71 6.51 -25.20
C ASP A 332 -21.90 5.49 -26.01
N SER A 333 -22.47 4.31 -26.23
CA SER A 333 -21.80 3.27 -27.02
C SER A 333 -21.59 3.75 -28.45
N ARG A 334 -20.33 4.00 -28.83
CA ARG A 334 -19.94 4.31 -30.23
C ARG A 334 -19.56 3.07 -31.03
N LEU A 335 -19.87 1.88 -30.51
CA LEU A 335 -19.47 0.63 -31.15
C LEU A 335 -20.31 0.39 -32.42
N LYS A 336 -19.65 -0.14 -33.46
CA LYS A 336 -20.33 -0.53 -34.70
C LYS A 336 -21.23 -1.75 -34.48
N ARG A 337 -22.42 -1.77 -35.10
CA ARG A 337 -23.35 -2.91 -35.08
C ARG A 337 -22.63 -4.22 -35.46
N GLY A 338 -22.97 -5.31 -34.78
CA GLY A 338 -22.39 -6.65 -35.00
C GLY A 338 -21.21 -7.00 -34.08
N PHE A 339 -20.70 -6.06 -33.29
CA PHE A 339 -19.64 -6.33 -32.33
C PHE A 339 -20.18 -7.06 -31.07
N ARG A 340 -19.56 -8.20 -30.67
CA ARG A 340 -20.01 -9.03 -29.54
C ARG A 340 -20.40 -8.25 -28.26
N PRO A 341 -19.62 -7.25 -27.79
CA PRO A 341 -19.99 -6.46 -26.61
C PRO A 341 -21.35 -5.76 -26.71
N LEU A 342 -21.77 -5.34 -27.91
CA LEU A 342 -23.08 -4.73 -28.11
C LEU A 342 -24.22 -5.72 -27.90
N ARG A 343 -24.04 -7.00 -28.22
CA ARG A 343 -25.08 -8.03 -28.00
C ARG A 343 -25.27 -8.34 -26.52
N LEU A 344 -24.29 -8.01 -25.68
CA LEU A 344 -24.36 -8.18 -24.23
C LEU A 344 -24.79 -6.91 -23.49
N VAL A 345 -24.85 -5.74 -24.16
CA VAL A 345 -25.20 -4.45 -23.53
C VAL A 345 -26.58 -4.48 -22.86
N GLY A 346 -27.49 -5.31 -23.36
CA GLY A 346 -28.81 -5.50 -22.75
C GLY A 346 -28.72 -5.91 -21.29
N TRP A 347 -27.71 -6.69 -20.90
CA TRP A 347 -27.52 -7.20 -19.54
C TRP A 347 -26.85 -6.19 -18.59
N ARG A 348 -26.61 -4.96 -19.07
CA ARG A 348 -26.03 -3.88 -18.26
C ARG A 348 -27.09 -3.28 -17.33
N LEU A 349 -26.74 -3.18 -16.06
CA LEU A 349 -27.49 -2.51 -15.00
C LEU A 349 -26.86 -1.13 -14.77
N ASP A 350 -27.68 -0.07 -14.79
CA ASP A 350 -27.27 1.30 -14.43
C ASP A 350 -27.76 1.61 -13.01
N THR A 351 -26.83 1.70 -12.07
CA THR A 351 -27.12 1.92 -10.64
C THR A 351 -27.28 3.39 -10.27
N SER A 352 -27.28 4.31 -11.23
CA SER A 352 -27.69 5.70 -10.96
C SER A 352 -29.17 5.82 -10.55
N ALA A 353 -29.98 4.79 -10.82
CA ALA A 353 -31.33 4.61 -10.29
C ALA A 353 -31.45 3.18 -9.71
N PRO A 354 -31.05 2.97 -8.43
CA PRO A 354 -30.89 1.63 -7.88
C PRO A 354 -32.19 0.83 -7.81
N GLU A 355 -33.35 1.48 -7.69
CA GLU A 355 -34.68 0.84 -7.74
C GLU A 355 -34.96 0.24 -9.12
N VAL A 356 -34.62 0.96 -10.19
CA VAL A 356 -34.79 0.50 -11.57
C VAL A 356 -33.84 -0.66 -11.85
N ALA A 357 -32.59 -0.56 -11.38
CA ALA A 357 -31.63 -1.65 -11.49
C ALA A 357 -32.07 -2.88 -10.67
N GLY A 358 -32.62 -2.70 -9.47
CA GLY A 358 -33.17 -3.76 -8.62
C GLY A 358 -34.39 -4.45 -9.27
N GLN A 359 -35.32 -3.70 -9.85
CA GLN A 359 -36.41 -4.24 -10.67
C GLN A 359 -35.87 -5.04 -11.86
N ARG A 360 -34.79 -4.57 -12.48
CA ARG A 360 -34.18 -5.28 -13.61
C ARG A 360 -33.53 -6.60 -13.19
N VAL A 361 -32.85 -6.64 -12.05
CA VAL A 361 -32.31 -7.88 -11.46
C VAL A 361 -33.44 -8.87 -11.20
N ALA A 362 -34.55 -8.45 -10.59
CA ALA A 362 -35.73 -9.30 -10.42
C ALA A 362 -36.22 -9.87 -11.77
N GLN A 363 -36.41 -9.02 -12.78
CA GLN A 363 -36.84 -9.47 -14.11
C GLN A 363 -35.91 -10.50 -14.74
N ILE A 364 -34.59 -10.35 -14.57
CA ILE A 364 -33.61 -11.31 -15.07
C ILE A 364 -33.73 -12.65 -14.33
N LEU A 365 -33.85 -12.63 -13.00
CA LEU A 365 -33.98 -13.83 -12.17
C LEU A 365 -35.29 -14.60 -12.45
N TYR A 366 -36.41 -13.90 -12.67
CA TYR A 366 -37.71 -14.53 -12.94
C TYR A 366 -37.95 -14.85 -14.42
N GLY A 367 -37.31 -14.11 -15.32
CA GLY A 367 -37.61 -14.12 -16.76
C GLY A 367 -37.18 -15.38 -17.52
N GLU A 368 -36.21 -16.14 -17.02
CA GLU A 368 -35.76 -17.36 -17.70
C GLU A 368 -36.77 -18.51 -17.65
N SER A 369 -37.79 -18.43 -16.79
CA SER A 369 -38.80 -19.49 -16.69
C SER A 369 -39.92 -19.40 -17.75
N ARG A 370 -39.98 -18.34 -18.58
CA ARG A 370 -41.02 -18.21 -19.62
C ARG A 370 -40.46 -17.68 -20.94
N ARG A 371 -40.55 -18.53 -21.98
CA ARG A 371 -40.35 -18.21 -23.41
C ARG A 371 -40.88 -16.81 -23.73
N GLY A 372 -39.99 -15.81 -23.88
CA GLY A 372 -40.45 -14.43 -24.03
C GLY A 372 -39.37 -13.37 -24.24
N LEU A 373 -38.38 -13.61 -25.10
CA LEU A 373 -37.41 -12.57 -25.52
C LEU A 373 -38.03 -11.46 -26.40
N ALA A 374 -39.32 -11.55 -26.74
CA ALA A 374 -40.03 -10.57 -27.59
C ALA A 374 -40.29 -9.21 -26.90
N THR A 375 -40.27 -9.14 -25.57
CA THR A 375 -40.58 -7.89 -24.83
C THR A 375 -39.38 -6.93 -24.73
N TYR A 376 -38.18 -7.37 -25.11
CA TYR A 376 -36.93 -6.60 -24.95
C TYR A 376 -36.80 -5.41 -25.92
N GLN A 377 -37.32 -5.54 -27.15
CA GLN A 377 -37.27 -4.47 -28.15
C GLN A 377 -38.16 -3.27 -27.81
N LYS A 378 -39.15 -3.43 -26.90
CA LYS A 378 -40.07 -2.36 -26.51
C LYS A 378 -39.43 -1.38 -25.51
N TYR A 379 -38.40 -1.80 -24.76
CA TYR A 379 -37.72 -0.99 -23.75
C TYR A 379 -36.54 -0.15 -24.29
N GLU A 380 -35.87 -0.56 -25.37
CA GLU A 380 -34.89 0.30 -26.06
C GLU A 380 -35.54 1.59 -26.61
N LYS A 381 -36.85 1.55 -26.93
CA LYS A 381 -37.64 2.73 -27.30
C LYS A 381 -37.95 3.67 -26.13
N TRP A 382 -37.87 3.20 -24.87
CA TRP A 382 -38.15 4.02 -23.68
C TRP A 382 -36.90 4.76 -23.16
N GLN A 383 -35.70 4.19 -23.30
CA GLN A 383 -34.45 4.86 -22.90
C GLN A 383 -34.01 5.99 -23.86
N ALA A 384 -34.64 6.10 -25.03
CA ALA A 384 -34.37 7.17 -25.99
C ALA A 384 -35.29 8.41 -25.85
N ARG A 385 -36.20 8.45 -24.86
CA ARG A 385 -37.00 9.65 -24.57
C ARG A 385 -36.37 10.46 -23.44
N PRO A 386 -36.08 11.76 -23.64
CA PRO A 386 -35.63 12.62 -22.55
C PRO A 386 -36.72 12.70 -21.47
N VAL A 387 -36.32 12.53 -20.21
CA VAL A 387 -37.19 12.78 -19.05
C VAL A 387 -37.59 14.26 -19.09
N PRO A 388 -38.90 14.60 -19.10
CA PRO A 388 -39.31 16.00 -19.00
C PRO A 388 -38.87 16.54 -17.63
N ALA A 389 -38.26 17.73 -17.63
CA ALA A 389 -37.86 18.43 -16.43
C ALA A 389 -39.04 18.54 -15.44
N PRO A 390 -38.81 18.42 -14.12
CA PRO A 390 -39.88 18.54 -13.15
C PRO A 390 -40.49 19.95 -13.26
N GLN A 391 -41.76 20.01 -13.64
CA GLN A 391 -42.57 21.22 -13.54
C GLN A 391 -42.59 21.65 -12.07
N ARG A 392 -42.16 22.89 -11.82
CA ARG A 392 -42.35 23.57 -10.54
C ARG A 392 -43.85 23.65 -10.26
N CYS A 393 -44.36 22.81 -9.38
CA CYS A 393 -45.62 23.07 -8.70
C CYS A 393 -45.38 24.23 -7.72
N GLY A 394 -45.97 25.39 -8.02
CA GLY A 394 -46.15 26.45 -7.05
C GLY A 394 -47.12 25.99 -5.97
N VAL A 395 -46.65 25.96 -4.73
CA VAL A 395 -47.51 25.85 -3.54
C VAL A 395 -47.61 27.24 -2.96
N SER A 396 -48.83 27.76 -2.92
CA SER A 396 -49.21 28.98 -2.22
C SER A 396 -49.06 28.78 -0.71
N GLU A 397 -48.19 29.56 -0.07
CA GLU A 397 -48.13 29.63 1.39
C GLU A 397 -49.29 30.49 1.91
N THR A 398 -50.22 29.84 2.60
CA THR A 398 -51.18 30.49 3.48
C THR A 398 -50.51 30.89 4.79
N ARG A 399 -50.28 32.20 4.88
CA ARG A 399 -50.33 33.08 6.05
C ARG A 399 -51.00 32.49 7.31
N THR A 400 -50.25 32.42 8.40
CA THR A 400 -50.78 32.51 9.77
C THR A 400 -49.89 33.41 10.61
N ASP A 401 -50.45 34.55 10.98
CA ASP A 401 -49.97 35.50 11.98
C ASP A 401 -50.08 34.87 13.39
N ALA A 402 -49.07 35.07 14.23
CA ALA A 402 -49.24 35.11 15.69
C ALA A 402 -48.14 35.95 16.34
N MET A 403 -48.58 37.00 17.02
CA MET A 403 -47.83 37.97 17.82
C MET A 403 -47.15 37.33 19.03
N VAL A 404 -45.93 37.79 19.38
CA VAL A 404 -45.55 38.07 20.79
C VAL A 404 -44.61 39.28 20.83
N LYS A 405 -44.97 40.27 21.64
CA LYS A 405 -44.25 41.51 21.99
C LYS A 405 -43.06 41.23 22.93
N GLY A 406 -42.04 42.07 22.87
CA GLY A 406 -41.03 42.19 23.94
C GLY A 406 -39.95 43.23 23.66
N ASN A 407 -40.20 44.49 24.06
CA ASN A 407 -39.25 45.60 24.09
C ASN A 407 -38.08 45.34 25.04
N SER A 408 -36.87 45.82 24.71
CA SER A 408 -36.16 46.89 25.45
C SER A 408 -34.70 47.07 24.98
N HIS A 409 -34.40 48.26 24.47
CA HIS A 409 -33.06 48.88 24.46
C HIS A 409 -32.69 49.36 25.88
N PRO A 410 -31.41 49.64 26.18
CA PRO A 410 -30.95 51.02 26.03
C PRO A 410 -29.55 51.19 25.40
N SER A 411 -29.38 52.41 24.94
CA SER A 411 -28.26 53.12 24.31
C SER A 411 -27.08 53.44 25.25
N SER A 412 -25.89 53.63 24.68
CA SER A 412 -25.01 54.73 25.08
C SER A 412 -24.13 55.21 23.91
N GLN A 413 -24.30 56.48 23.56
CA GLN A 413 -23.40 57.31 22.75
C GLN A 413 -22.18 57.74 23.57
N LYS A 414 -21.08 58.14 22.90
CA LYS A 414 -20.33 59.41 23.08
C LYS A 414 -18.99 59.35 22.32
N GLU A 415 -18.81 60.19 21.29
CA GLU A 415 -18.18 61.54 21.29
C GLU A 415 -16.67 61.49 20.97
N ASP A 416 -16.32 61.92 19.75
CA ASP A 416 -15.00 62.50 19.40
C ASP A 416 -14.87 63.90 20.05
N PRO A 417 -13.66 64.50 20.21
CA PRO A 417 -13.12 65.43 19.17
C PRO A 417 -11.55 65.50 19.19
N PRO A 418 -10.84 66.53 18.63
CA PRO A 418 -10.04 66.33 17.42
C PRO A 418 -8.62 67.01 17.39
N ILE A 419 -7.97 66.97 16.21
CA ILE A 419 -6.89 67.86 15.70
C ILE A 419 -5.46 67.68 16.30
N ASP A 420 -4.48 67.28 15.46
CA ASP A 420 -3.45 68.24 15.02
C ASP A 420 -2.68 67.83 13.74
N GLN A 421 -2.33 68.85 12.96
CA GLN A 421 -1.66 68.78 11.66
C GLN A 421 -0.15 69.07 11.78
N SER A 422 0.66 68.33 11.03
CA SER A 422 1.92 68.80 10.40
C SER A 422 2.42 67.61 9.56
N GLY A 423 2.77 67.70 8.28
CA GLY A 423 3.22 68.80 7.46
C GLY A 423 4.49 68.31 6.76
N SER A 424 4.47 68.10 5.43
CA SER A 424 5.65 68.21 4.56
C SER A 424 5.28 67.79 3.13
N HIS A 425 5.07 68.80 2.30
CA HIS A 425 5.12 68.73 0.84
C HIS A 425 6.58 68.65 0.38
N CYS A 426 6.88 67.77 -0.57
CA CYS A 426 7.93 68.01 -1.56
C CYS A 426 7.41 67.59 -2.94
N SER A 427 7.02 68.60 -3.71
CA SER A 427 6.76 68.50 -5.15
C SER A 427 8.08 68.72 -5.89
N LEU A 428 8.43 67.84 -6.82
CA LEU A 428 9.34 68.18 -7.93
C LEU A 428 8.71 67.75 -9.24
N SER A 429 8.29 68.78 -9.97
CA SER A 429 7.83 68.80 -11.35
C SER A 429 9.01 68.84 -12.33
N GLY A 430 8.88 68.18 -13.48
CA GLY A 430 9.75 68.35 -14.65
C GLY A 430 9.27 67.47 -15.82
N PRO A 431 9.43 67.89 -17.09
CA PRO A 431 8.28 68.12 -17.96
C PRO A 431 7.96 67.02 -18.98
N VAL A 432 6.74 67.15 -19.48
CA VAL A 432 6.08 66.43 -20.57
C VAL A 432 6.63 66.90 -21.91
N ASP A 433 7.01 65.96 -22.78
CA ASP A 433 6.97 66.16 -24.23
C ASP A 433 6.09 65.09 -24.88
N ARG A 434 5.11 65.58 -25.66
CA ARG A 434 4.17 64.82 -26.49
C ARG A 434 4.82 64.49 -27.82
N VAL A 435 4.69 63.23 -28.27
CA VAL A 435 4.52 62.92 -29.70
C VAL A 435 3.47 61.82 -29.85
N SER A 436 2.53 62.08 -30.75
CA SER A 436 1.33 61.33 -31.07
C SER A 436 1.59 60.06 -31.90
N ASP A 437 0.62 59.14 -31.77
CA ASP A 437 0.04 58.25 -32.79
C ASP A 437 0.95 57.39 -33.68
N SER A 438 0.80 56.06 -33.54
CA SER A 438 0.25 55.24 -34.63
C SER A 438 0.06 53.76 -34.25
N ALA A 439 -1.18 53.31 -34.47
CA ALA A 439 -1.60 52.04 -35.04
C ALA A 439 -0.81 50.74 -34.74
N GLY A 440 -1.52 49.83 -34.06
CA GLY A 440 -1.70 48.45 -34.54
C GLY A 440 -0.56 47.47 -34.28
N THR A 441 -0.77 46.53 -33.35
CA THR A 441 -0.94 45.09 -33.64
C THR A 441 -1.04 44.37 -32.29
N GLU A 442 -2.10 43.58 -32.11
CA GLU A 442 -2.34 42.71 -30.95
C GLU A 442 -1.12 41.84 -30.64
N CYS A 443 -0.32 42.23 -29.66
CA CYS A 443 0.61 41.32 -29.02
C CYS A 443 -0.19 40.51 -28.00
N LYS A 444 -0.73 39.36 -28.44
CA LYS A 444 -1.15 38.27 -27.54
C LYS A 444 0.09 37.77 -26.81
N SER A 445 0.51 38.50 -25.78
CA SER A 445 1.44 37.97 -24.80
C SER A 445 0.71 36.86 -24.06
N THR A 446 0.96 35.63 -24.49
CA THR A 446 0.80 34.48 -23.62
C THR A 446 1.74 34.73 -22.45
N PHE A 447 1.25 35.35 -21.39
CA PHE A 447 1.81 35.23 -20.05
C PHE A 447 1.79 33.74 -19.72
N SER A 448 2.83 33.05 -20.19
CA SER A 448 3.16 31.69 -19.83
C SER A 448 3.20 31.67 -18.32
N GLU A 449 2.34 30.83 -17.75
CA GLU A 449 2.32 30.34 -16.38
C GLU A 449 3.69 29.74 -16.01
N ASN A 450 4.72 30.59 -15.96
CA ASN A 450 5.99 30.27 -15.33
C ASN A 450 5.79 30.44 -13.82
N GLN A 451 4.89 29.64 -13.25
CA GLN A 451 4.93 29.38 -11.83
C GLN A 451 6.34 28.84 -11.55
N HIS A 452 7.16 29.64 -10.88
CA HIS A 452 8.49 29.24 -10.45
C HIS A 452 8.33 27.96 -9.63
N LYS A 453 8.61 26.84 -10.28
CA LYS A 453 8.58 25.54 -9.65
C LYS A 453 9.72 25.54 -8.65
N LEU A 454 9.37 25.60 -7.36
CA LEU A 454 10.34 25.53 -6.27
C LEU A 454 11.31 24.36 -6.53
N SER A 455 12.59 24.60 -6.26
CA SER A 455 13.55 23.51 -6.31
C SER A 455 13.18 22.47 -5.26
N ILE A 456 13.64 21.23 -5.43
CA ILE A 456 13.37 20.17 -4.44
C ILE A 456 13.94 20.58 -3.07
N ARG A 457 15.07 21.30 -3.03
CA ARG A 457 15.66 21.82 -1.80
C ARG A 457 14.77 22.84 -1.11
N ASP A 458 14.17 23.76 -1.87
CA ASP A 458 13.25 24.75 -1.30
C ASP A 458 12.01 24.07 -0.69
N LEU A 459 11.49 23.03 -1.34
CA LEU A 459 10.36 22.26 -0.82
C LEU A 459 10.70 21.59 0.52
N TYR A 460 11.87 20.95 0.62
CA TYR A 460 12.33 20.36 1.89
C TYR A 460 12.66 21.39 2.96
N ALA A 461 13.17 22.58 2.58
CA ALA A 461 13.39 23.68 3.52
C ALA A 461 12.09 24.13 4.18
N VAL A 462 11.03 24.25 3.37
CA VAL A 462 9.69 24.58 3.86
C VAL A 462 9.12 23.46 4.74
N GLU A 463 9.34 22.18 4.39
CA GLU A 463 8.93 21.03 5.21
C GLU A 463 9.65 20.96 6.56
N ARG A 464 10.98 21.15 6.58
CA ARG A 464 11.76 21.22 7.82
C ARG A 464 11.34 22.38 8.70
N ALA A 465 11.09 23.56 8.12
CA ALA A 465 10.59 24.71 8.86
C ALA A 465 9.21 24.41 9.47
N ALA A 466 8.33 23.69 8.76
CA ALA A 466 7.03 23.25 9.27
C ALA A 466 7.16 22.33 10.50
N ILE A 467 8.04 21.34 10.40
CA ILE A 467 8.31 20.40 11.50
C ILE A 467 8.90 21.13 12.72
N GLU A 468 9.86 22.04 12.50
CA GLU A 468 10.46 22.80 13.59
C GLU A 468 9.46 23.73 14.28
N LEU A 469 8.57 24.35 13.50
CA LEU A 469 7.49 25.17 14.05
C LEU A 469 6.51 24.34 14.90
N LEU A 470 6.19 23.11 14.46
CA LEU A 470 5.40 22.18 15.26
C LEU A 470 6.10 21.81 16.57
N ARG A 471 7.39 21.48 16.52
CA ARG A 471 8.22 21.20 17.70
C ARG A 471 8.21 22.32 18.72
N GLN A 472 8.30 23.55 18.26
CA GLN A 472 8.22 24.72 19.14
C GLN A 472 6.84 24.80 19.80
N SER A 473 5.76 24.55 19.06
CA SER A 473 4.39 24.52 19.60
C SER A 473 4.08 23.32 20.51
N PHE A 474 4.93 22.29 20.53
CA PHE A 474 4.73 21.12 21.40
C PHE A 474 5.30 21.32 22.80
N ARG A 475 6.13 22.34 23.02
CA ARG A 475 6.74 22.59 24.33
C ARG A 475 5.66 22.91 25.37
N PRO A 476 5.85 22.46 26.62
CA PRO A 476 4.97 22.86 27.72
C PRO A 476 4.93 24.38 27.88
N THR A 477 3.73 24.92 28.12
CA THR A 477 3.47 26.33 28.47
C THR A 477 2.65 26.37 29.76
N GLU A 478 2.37 27.57 30.28
CA GLU A 478 1.48 27.74 31.44
C GLU A 478 0.08 27.12 31.20
N PHE A 479 -0.36 27.06 29.94
CA PHE A 479 -1.71 26.64 29.58
C PHE A 479 -1.74 25.34 28.75
N PHE A 480 -0.61 24.68 28.56
CA PHE A 480 -0.51 23.45 27.77
C PHE A 480 0.57 22.55 28.34
N ASP A 481 0.19 21.35 28.80
CA ASP A 481 1.11 20.39 29.41
C ASP A 481 2.24 19.92 28.48
N GLY A 482 2.08 20.13 27.16
CA GLY A 482 3.06 19.78 26.16
C GLY A 482 2.83 18.40 25.52
N LEU A 483 3.50 18.21 24.40
CA LEU A 483 3.69 16.92 23.74
C LEU A 483 5.19 16.66 23.62
N GLU A 484 5.58 15.39 23.67
CA GLU A 484 6.95 14.96 23.42
C GLU A 484 7.06 14.08 22.18
N GLU A 485 8.23 14.12 21.54
CA GLU A 485 8.64 13.24 20.45
C GLU A 485 9.57 12.14 20.97
N PRO A 486 9.74 11.01 20.25
CA PRO A 486 10.75 10.02 20.62
C PRO A 486 12.15 10.65 20.57
N LEU A 487 13.02 10.23 21.50
CA LEU A 487 14.42 10.68 21.58
C LEU A 487 15.17 10.51 20.25
N ILE A 488 14.86 9.42 19.55
CA ILE A 488 15.33 9.15 18.20
C ILE A 488 14.18 9.49 17.25
N PRO A 489 14.32 10.52 16.40
CA PRO A 489 13.30 10.89 15.43
C PRO A 489 12.88 9.73 14.54
N LEU A 490 11.66 9.80 14.01
CA LEU A 490 11.24 8.85 12.99
C LEU A 490 12.14 8.95 11.76
N PRO A 491 12.45 7.84 11.08
CA PRO A 491 13.21 7.89 9.84
C PRO A 491 12.48 8.74 8.78
N HIS A 492 13.20 9.52 7.96
CA HIS A 492 12.62 10.39 6.92
C HIS A 492 11.65 9.70 5.95
N PHE A 493 11.74 8.38 5.81
CA PHE A 493 10.88 7.59 4.94
C PHE A 493 9.75 6.85 5.67
N ALA A 494 9.59 7.12 6.97
CA ALA A 494 8.48 6.62 7.74
C ALA A 494 7.16 7.11 7.13
N ARG A 495 6.09 6.36 7.41
CA ARG A 495 4.76 6.73 6.93
C ARG A 495 4.24 8.02 7.60
N ALA A 496 4.80 8.41 8.73
CA ALA A 496 4.50 9.65 9.44
C ALA A 496 5.79 10.45 9.59
N ASP A 497 5.69 11.77 9.59
CA ASP A 497 6.85 12.65 9.74
C ASP A 497 7.19 12.86 11.22
N LEU A 498 6.19 12.78 12.10
CA LEU A 498 6.32 12.94 13.55
C LEU A 498 5.57 11.82 14.28
N ALA A 499 5.99 11.58 15.53
CA ALA A 499 5.30 10.72 16.48
C ALA A 499 5.21 11.49 17.79
N VAL A 500 4.01 11.73 18.30
CA VAL A 500 3.80 12.53 19.52
C VAL A 500 3.01 11.78 20.57
N ARG A 501 3.27 12.09 21.84
CA ARG A 501 2.47 11.65 23.00
C ARG A 501 2.47 12.74 24.08
N PRO A 502 1.60 12.68 25.10
CA PRO A 502 1.60 13.62 26.20
C PRO A 502 2.98 13.67 26.87
N PHE A 503 3.43 14.87 27.22
CA PHE A 503 4.71 15.08 27.90
C PHE A 503 4.76 14.27 29.22
N GLY A 504 5.86 13.55 29.45
CA GLY A 504 6.03 12.71 30.64
C GLY A 504 5.26 11.38 30.63
N SER A 505 4.56 11.06 29.54
CA SER A 505 3.91 9.74 29.39
C SER A 505 4.94 8.62 29.37
N THR A 506 4.73 7.57 30.16
CA THR A 506 5.59 6.37 30.16
C THR A 506 5.11 5.29 29.19
N GLU A 507 3.93 5.44 28.60
CA GLU A 507 3.34 4.46 27.68
C GLU A 507 4.01 4.51 26.30
N ASP A 508 4.37 3.37 25.73
CA ASP A 508 4.84 3.27 24.34
C ASP A 508 3.68 3.32 23.35
N LEU A 509 2.89 4.40 23.44
CA LEU A 509 1.74 4.69 22.59
C LEU A 509 1.91 6.07 21.97
N TRP A 510 2.24 6.08 20.68
CA TRP A 510 2.55 7.27 19.92
C TRP A 510 1.45 7.54 18.89
N LEU A 511 1.01 8.79 18.82
CA LEU A 511 0.18 9.29 17.75
C LEU A 511 1.09 9.64 16.56
N PRO A 512 1.05 8.88 15.45
CA PRO A 512 1.72 9.30 14.23
C PRO A 512 1.08 10.58 13.70
N VAL A 513 1.88 11.49 13.14
CA VAL A 513 1.39 12.73 12.53
C VAL A 513 2.07 12.91 11.19
N GLN A 514 1.28 13.16 10.15
CA GLN A 514 1.79 13.54 8.84
C GLN A 514 1.73 15.06 8.68
N THR A 515 2.85 15.66 8.28
CA THR A 515 2.94 17.07 7.96
C THR A 515 2.97 17.26 6.45
N LYS A 516 2.37 18.35 5.98
CA LYS A 516 2.42 18.84 4.60
C LYS A 516 2.64 20.34 4.65
N SER A 517 3.54 20.84 3.83
CA SER A 517 3.88 22.25 3.84
C SER A 517 3.83 22.87 2.45
N THR A 518 3.61 24.18 2.39
CA THR A 518 3.75 24.99 1.18
C THR A 518 4.34 26.34 1.52
N GLY A 519 5.23 26.84 0.66
CA GLY A 519 5.73 28.22 0.74
C GLY A 519 5.05 29.15 -0.27
N GLN A 520 4.08 28.63 -1.03
CA GLN A 520 3.43 29.37 -2.12
C GLN A 520 1.95 29.58 -1.81
N ARG A 521 1.59 30.86 -1.74
CA ARG A 521 0.21 31.36 -1.80
C ARG A 521 -0.06 31.76 -3.25
N THR A 522 -1.00 31.09 -3.90
CA THR A 522 -1.33 31.39 -5.30
C THR A 522 -2.47 32.40 -5.33
N ARG A 523 -2.21 33.62 -5.83
CA ARG A 523 -3.27 34.55 -6.23
C ARG A 523 -3.65 34.20 -7.68
N ASN A 524 -4.80 33.57 -7.87
CA ASN A 524 -5.26 33.19 -9.21
C ASN A 524 -5.81 34.42 -9.94
N ARG A 525 -5.03 34.98 -10.89
CA ARG A 525 -5.40 36.07 -11.81
C ARG A 525 -5.79 37.42 -11.15
N PRO A 526 -5.73 38.54 -11.88
CA PRO A 526 -6.09 39.87 -11.36
C PRO A 526 -7.57 40.07 -10.99
N ASN A 527 -8.44 39.05 -11.15
CA ASN A 527 -9.87 39.17 -10.86
C ASN A 527 -10.22 38.55 -9.50
N ASN A 528 -10.12 39.32 -8.40
CA ASN A 528 -10.78 39.13 -7.09
C ASN A 528 -10.93 37.70 -6.50
N TRP A 529 -10.09 36.73 -6.83
CA TRP A 529 -10.23 35.38 -6.27
C TRP A 529 -9.51 35.27 -4.94
N SER A 530 -10.19 34.66 -3.97
CA SER A 530 -9.61 34.33 -2.67
C SER A 530 -8.30 33.54 -2.85
N PRO A 531 -7.26 33.82 -2.03
CA PRO A 531 -6.02 33.09 -2.06
C PRO A 531 -6.19 31.58 -1.95
N VAL A 532 -5.30 30.84 -2.62
CA VAL A 532 -5.31 29.37 -2.59
C VAL A 532 -3.93 28.81 -2.22
N TRP A 533 -3.94 27.86 -1.29
CA TRP A 533 -2.79 27.05 -0.89
C TRP A 533 -2.92 25.64 -1.44
N HIS A 534 -1.83 25.11 -2.00
CA HIS A 534 -1.80 23.78 -2.60
C HIS A 534 -0.89 22.83 -1.83
N PHE A 535 -1.48 21.75 -1.32
CA PHE A 535 -0.77 20.66 -0.67
C PHE A 535 -0.87 19.39 -1.53
N TYR A 536 0.22 18.64 -1.61
CA TYR A 536 0.32 17.44 -2.42
C TYR A 536 0.53 16.21 -1.55
N ASN A 537 0.20 15.04 -2.11
CA ASN A 537 0.36 13.76 -1.44
C ASN A 537 -0.38 13.67 -0.10
N VAL A 538 -1.53 14.34 0.08
CA VAL A 538 -2.30 14.35 1.35
C VAL A 538 -3.06 13.05 1.64
N ARG A 539 -3.10 12.09 0.69
CA ARG A 539 -3.89 10.86 0.80
C ARG A 539 -3.01 9.66 1.15
N GLY A 540 -3.58 8.67 1.85
CA GLY A 540 -2.93 7.39 2.19
C GLY A 540 -2.56 7.25 3.67
N TYR A 541 -2.90 8.25 4.47
CA TYR A 541 -2.59 8.34 5.89
C TYR A 541 -3.76 7.87 6.76
N ARG A 542 -4.37 6.73 6.39
CA ARG A 542 -5.50 6.21 7.15
C ARG A 542 -5.18 6.07 8.64
N GLY A 543 -6.01 6.66 9.50
CA GLY A 543 -5.84 6.68 10.96
C GLY A 543 -4.70 7.58 11.48
N VAL A 544 -4.15 8.47 10.64
CA VAL A 544 -3.05 9.38 10.95
C VAL A 544 -3.51 10.82 10.66
N PRO A 545 -3.52 11.74 11.64
CA PRO A 545 -3.83 13.15 11.38
C PRO A 545 -2.85 13.78 10.40
N VAL A 546 -3.37 14.62 9.51
CA VAL A 546 -2.58 15.37 8.53
C VAL A 546 -2.61 16.86 8.85
N ILE A 547 -1.44 17.43 9.13
CA ILE A 547 -1.24 18.85 9.39
C ILE A 547 -0.76 19.53 8.12
N CYS A 548 -1.46 20.56 7.68
CA CYS A 548 -1.08 21.40 6.54
C CYS A 548 -0.57 22.75 7.05
N ILE A 549 0.64 23.17 6.68
CA ILE A 549 1.28 24.41 7.14
C ILE A 549 1.66 25.29 5.94
N SER A 550 1.28 26.55 5.96
CA SER A 550 1.70 27.54 4.96
C SER A 550 2.70 28.53 5.55
N PHE A 551 3.85 28.67 4.89
CA PHE A 551 4.82 29.74 5.11
C PHE A 551 4.60 30.81 4.06
N GLU A 552 3.70 31.75 4.35
CA GLU A 552 3.50 32.90 3.49
C GLU A 552 4.78 33.76 3.52
N ARG A 553 5.39 33.98 2.36
CA ARG A 553 6.39 35.03 2.18
C ARG A 553 5.65 36.22 1.60
N ASP A 554 5.59 37.33 2.32
CA ASP A 554 5.02 38.56 1.79
C ASP A 554 5.84 38.98 0.57
N VAL A 555 5.21 39.01 -0.60
CA VAL A 555 5.89 39.36 -1.86
C VAL A 555 5.85 40.88 -2.12
N GLU A 556 5.12 41.67 -1.32
CA GLU A 556 4.97 43.12 -1.58
C GLU A 556 5.11 43.97 -0.32
N GLU A 557 5.84 45.07 -0.49
CA GLU A 557 6.44 45.97 0.49
C GLU A 557 5.39 46.71 1.35
N GLY A 558 5.46 46.55 2.67
CA GLY A 558 4.83 47.47 3.63
C GLY A 558 3.62 46.95 4.43
N GLY A 559 3.17 45.71 4.22
CA GLY A 559 2.04 45.11 4.95
C GLY A 559 2.45 44.28 6.16
N VAL A 560 1.70 44.39 7.25
CA VAL A 560 1.81 43.57 8.48
C VAL A 560 1.96 42.08 8.14
N HIS A 561 3.04 41.45 8.62
CA HIS A 561 3.34 40.04 8.39
C HIS A 561 2.14 39.15 8.69
N GLN A 562 1.50 38.59 7.65
CA GLN A 562 0.51 37.54 7.85
C GLN A 562 1.25 36.28 8.32
N GLY A 563 1.08 35.95 9.60
CA GLY A 563 1.75 34.82 10.26
C GLY A 563 1.47 33.47 9.61
N GLN A 564 2.23 32.46 10.02
CA GLN A 564 2.10 31.10 9.50
C GLN A 564 0.68 30.56 9.74
N ARG A 565 0.10 29.90 8.74
CA ARG A 565 -1.23 29.28 8.85
C ARG A 565 -1.10 27.77 9.01
N VAL A 566 -1.96 27.19 9.84
CA VAL A 566 -1.98 25.75 10.09
C VAL A 566 -3.41 25.21 10.08
N TRP A 567 -3.58 24.06 9.44
CA TRP A 567 -4.82 23.30 9.41
C TRP A 567 -4.55 21.86 9.84
N LEU A 568 -5.50 21.25 10.54
CA LEU A 568 -5.46 19.85 10.92
C LEU A 568 -6.66 19.13 10.33
N PHE A 569 -6.40 18.01 9.66
CA PHE A 569 -7.43 17.20 9.01
C PHE A 569 -7.36 15.74 9.45
N SER A 570 -8.53 15.12 9.55
CA SER A 570 -8.67 13.66 9.50
C SER A 570 -8.39 13.15 8.09
N ASP A 571 -7.86 11.94 7.99
CA ASP A 571 -7.70 11.20 6.74
C ASP A 571 -8.99 11.04 5.92
N GLU A 572 -10.14 10.94 6.60
CA GLU A 572 -11.47 10.84 5.97
C GLU A 572 -11.74 12.03 5.03
N CYS A 573 -11.19 13.20 5.35
CA CYS A 573 -11.27 14.39 4.51
C CYS A 573 -10.64 14.21 3.13
N PHE A 574 -9.82 13.19 2.91
CA PHE A 574 -9.06 13.01 1.67
C PHE A 574 -9.44 11.78 0.86
N GLU A 575 -10.41 10.97 1.30
CA GLU A 575 -10.77 9.73 0.60
C GLU A 575 -11.23 9.99 -0.84
N HIS A 576 -11.95 11.09 -1.05
CA HIS A 576 -12.46 11.54 -2.34
C HIS A 576 -11.37 12.14 -3.27
N LEU A 577 -10.16 12.42 -2.77
CA LEU A 577 -9.08 13.00 -3.57
C LEU A 577 -8.38 11.92 -4.41
N LYS A 578 -8.11 12.21 -5.70
CA LYS A 578 -7.36 11.27 -6.58
C LYS A 578 -5.95 11.06 -6.07
N HIS A 579 -5.53 9.80 -5.83
CA HIS A 579 -4.15 9.44 -5.48
C HIS A 579 -3.12 10.12 -6.42
N PRO A 580 -2.08 10.79 -5.90
CA PRO A 580 -1.64 10.81 -4.49
C PRO A 580 -2.35 11.79 -3.56
N GLY A 581 -3.40 12.47 -4.02
CA GLY A 581 -4.15 13.47 -3.27
C GLY A 581 -3.55 14.85 -3.52
N ARG A 582 -4.38 15.80 -3.92
CA ARG A 582 -4.03 17.23 -3.99
C ARG A 582 -5.12 17.98 -3.24
N LEU A 583 -4.75 18.67 -2.19
CA LEU A 583 -5.62 19.53 -1.42
C LEU A 583 -5.40 20.98 -1.87
N ALA A 584 -6.50 21.67 -2.18
CA ALA A 584 -6.51 23.11 -2.38
C ALA A 584 -7.31 23.71 -1.24
N ILE A 585 -6.67 24.54 -0.41
CA ILE A 585 -7.34 25.30 0.64
C ILE A 585 -7.52 26.70 0.07
N THR A 586 -8.77 27.16 -0.02
CA THR A 586 -9.11 28.52 -0.46
C THR A 586 -9.50 29.32 0.78
N GLU A 587 -9.05 30.56 0.89
CA GLU A 587 -9.39 31.41 2.04
C GLU A 587 -10.91 31.57 2.22
N GLY A 588 -11.40 31.24 3.41
CA GLY A 588 -12.83 31.18 3.74
C GLY A 588 -13.61 30.07 3.01
N GLY A 589 -12.92 29.18 2.29
CA GLY A 589 -13.51 28.08 1.55
C GLY A 589 -13.79 26.85 2.42
N LYS A 590 -14.24 25.77 1.76
CA LYS A 590 -14.65 24.51 2.40
C LYS A 590 -13.65 23.97 3.43
N HIS A 591 -12.36 24.02 3.12
CA HIS A 591 -11.30 23.44 3.95
C HIS A 591 -10.67 24.44 4.93
N ASP A 592 -11.08 25.71 4.85
CA ASP A 592 -10.56 26.81 5.66
C ASP A 592 -11.65 27.30 6.62
N ASN A 593 -12.02 26.45 7.58
CA ASN A 593 -13.10 26.71 8.54
C ASN A 593 -12.58 26.55 9.98
N GLU A 594 -13.37 26.97 10.97
CA GLU A 594 -13.00 26.92 12.39
C GLU A 594 -12.65 25.51 12.89
N GLY A 595 -13.28 24.47 12.33
CA GLY A 595 -13.04 23.08 12.70
C GLY A 595 -11.67 22.56 12.26
N SER A 596 -11.16 23.03 11.10
CA SER A 596 -9.86 22.64 10.56
C SER A 596 -8.73 23.60 10.92
N ARG A 597 -9.02 24.89 11.14
CA ARG A 597 -8.01 25.90 11.49
C ARG A 597 -7.43 25.65 12.88
N CYS A 598 -6.11 25.73 12.96
CA CYS A 598 -5.36 25.68 14.21
C CYS A 598 -4.49 26.93 14.35
N SER A 599 -3.83 27.07 15.49
CA SER A 599 -2.87 28.12 15.81
C SER A 599 -1.61 27.52 16.43
N PHE A 600 -0.45 28.16 16.22
CA PHE A 600 0.80 27.87 16.95
C PHE A 600 0.90 28.64 18.27
N VAL A 601 0.03 29.63 18.49
CA VAL A 601 -0.01 30.48 19.69
C VAL A 601 -1.24 30.11 20.51
N ASP A 602 -1.05 29.99 21.82
CA ASP A 602 -2.15 29.80 22.78
C ASP A 602 -3.13 30.99 22.73
N HIS A 603 -4.42 30.70 22.90
CA HIS A 603 -5.52 31.70 22.92
C HIS A 603 -5.64 32.59 21.67
N SER A 604 -5.10 32.16 20.53
CA SER A 604 -5.29 32.90 19.27
C SER A 604 -6.77 32.90 18.86
N PRO A 605 -7.32 34.06 18.44
CA PRO A 605 -8.66 34.11 17.85
C PRO A 605 -8.73 33.34 16.51
N SER A 606 -7.59 33.00 15.91
CA SER A 606 -7.49 32.38 14.60
C SER A 606 -7.72 30.86 14.60
N GLY A 607 -7.80 30.21 15.77
CA GLY A 607 -8.06 28.78 15.89
C GLY A 607 -7.50 28.14 17.16
N ARG A 608 -7.81 26.86 17.37
CA ARG A 608 -7.33 26.10 18.53
C ARG A 608 -5.82 25.83 18.44
N HIS A 609 -5.12 25.84 19.58
CA HIS A 609 -3.70 25.50 19.63
C HIS A 609 -3.45 24.08 19.08
N VAL A 610 -2.54 23.94 18.10
CA VAL A 610 -2.30 22.68 17.38
C VAL A 610 -1.89 21.55 18.31
N GLY A 611 -1.05 21.84 19.31
CA GLY A 611 -0.63 20.86 20.31
C GLY A 611 -1.80 20.34 21.17
N ARG A 612 -2.75 21.21 21.53
CA ARG A 612 -3.95 20.79 22.28
C ARG A 612 -4.87 19.91 21.44
N VAL A 613 -5.04 20.22 20.16
CA VAL A 613 -5.86 19.40 19.26
C VAL A 613 -5.25 17.99 19.10
N LEU A 614 -3.93 17.89 18.92
CA LEU A 614 -3.23 16.61 18.88
C LEU A 614 -3.30 15.84 20.20
N LEU A 615 -3.20 16.53 21.34
CA LEU A 615 -3.37 15.92 22.66
C LEU A 615 -4.77 15.32 22.83
N CYS A 616 -5.83 16.03 22.43
CA CYS A 616 -7.19 15.48 22.43
C CYS A 616 -7.30 14.25 21.53
N ILE A 617 -6.75 14.30 20.31
CA ILE A 617 -6.74 13.16 19.39
C ILE A 617 -6.04 11.96 20.02
N TRP A 618 -4.90 12.16 20.67
CA TRP A 618 -4.18 11.09 21.35
C TRP A 618 -5.02 10.48 22.48
N GLN A 619 -5.67 11.31 23.30
CA GLN A 619 -6.51 10.86 24.41
C GLN A 619 -7.74 10.09 23.93
N ASP A 620 -8.37 10.54 22.85
CA ASP A 620 -9.50 9.85 22.22
C ASP A 620 -9.06 8.51 21.65
N ALA A 621 -7.95 8.49 20.89
CA ALA A 621 -7.39 7.26 20.33
C ALA A 621 -7.00 6.25 21.41
N ARG A 622 -6.45 6.69 22.55
CA ARG A 622 -6.14 5.84 23.71
C ARG A 622 -7.39 5.20 24.31
N LYS A 623 -8.54 5.90 24.25
CA LYS A 623 -9.85 5.38 24.67
C LYS A 623 -10.58 4.61 23.55
N ALA A 624 -9.91 4.35 22.41
CA ALA A 624 -10.50 3.79 21.21
C ALA A 624 -11.71 4.60 20.68
N GLN A 625 -11.69 5.92 20.87
CA GLN A 625 -12.67 6.86 20.37
C GLN A 625 -12.11 7.58 19.13
N GLY A 626 -12.93 7.69 18.08
CA GLY A 626 -12.55 8.32 16.83
C GLY A 626 -11.76 7.42 15.86
N PRO A 627 -11.31 7.97 14.72
CA PRO A 627 -10.72 7.19 13.63
C PRO A 627 -9.19 6.98 13.76
N TYR A 628 -8.55 7.61 14.74
CA TYR A 628 -7.09 7.63 14.88
C TYR A 628 -6.56 6.42 15.65
N GLN A 629 -5.33 6.01 15.33
CA GLN A 629 -4.69 4.84 15.94
C GLN A 629 -3.37 5.23 16.59
N LEU A 630 -3.13 4.71 17.80
CA LEU A 630 -1.84 4.79 18.48
C LEU A 630 -1.00 3.57 18.13
N TYR A 631 0.30 3.78 18.03
CA TYR A 631 1.26 2.73 17.68
C TYR A 631 2.45 2.74 18.63
N SER A 632 3.10 1.60 18.82
CA SER A 632 4.41 1.57 19.47
C SER A 632 5.47 2.26 18.62
N LEU A 633 6.49 2.82 19.26
CA LEU A 633 7.59 3.48 18.55
C LEU A 633 8.24 2.53 17.55
N ARG A 634 8.46 1.27 17.97
CA ARG A 634 8.99 0.21 17.10
C ARG A 634 8.14 -0.01 15.87
N THR A 635 6.80 0.02 16.00
CA THR A 635 5.90 -0.12 14.84
C THR A 635 6.07 1.05 13.88
N LEU A 636 6.09 2.28 14.38
CA LEU A 636 6.27 3.47 13.54
C LEU A 636 7.63 3.47 12.82
N GLN A 637 8.70 3.10 13.52
CA GLN A 637 10.05 2.99 12.94
C GLN A 637 10.18 1.87 11.89
N THR A 638 9.32 0.85 11.95
CA THR A 638 9.34 -0.29 11.02
C THR A 638 8.33 -0.20 9.89
N GLN A 639 7.45 0.80 9.88
CA GLN A 639 6.53 1.13 8.77
C GLN A 639 7.27 1.76 7.56
N LEU A 640 8.41 1.20 7.21
CA LEU A 640 9.25 1.59 6.10
C LEU A 640 9.07 0.63 4.92
N SER A 641 9.34 1.11 3.71
CA SER A 641 9.54 0.17 2.60
C SER A 641 10.71 -0.78 2.91
N PRO A 642 10.72 -2.04 2.43
CA PRO A 642 11.81 -2.96 2.74
C PRO A 642 13.21 -2.44 2.40
N ASN A 643 13.33 -1.57 1.38
CA ASN A 643 14.61 -0.94 1.04
C ASN A 643 15.00 0.13 2.06
N HIS A 644 14.06 1.01 2.44
CA HIS A 644 14.33 2.05 3.44
C HIS A 644 14.59 1.45 4.82
N LEU A 645 13.92 0.34 5.18
CA LEU A 645 14.21 -0.39 6.42
C LEU A 645 15.64 -0.96 6.41
N ALA A 646 16.12 -1.44 5.26
CA ALA A 646 17.49 -1.93 5.12
C ALA A 646 18.51 -0.79 5.25
N GLU A 647 18.24 0.37 4.64
CA GLU A 647 19.07 1.58 4.76
C GLU A 647 19.07 2.13 6.20
N TRP A 648 17.92 2.16 6.87
CA TRP A 648 17.85 2.57 8.28
C TRP A 648 18.62 1.61 9.20
N ARG A 649 18.48 0.29 9.03
CA ARG A 649 19.29 -0.69 9.78
C ARG A 649 20.78 -0.55 9.47
N MET A 650 21.13 -0.17 8.25
CA MET A 650 22.50 0.12 7.87
C MET A 650 23.03 1.33 8.64
N LEU A 651 22.25 2.41 8.74
CA LEU A 651 22.61 3.57 9.56
C LEU A 651 22.86 3.17 11.02
N GLN A 652 21.99 2.37 11.63
CA GLN A 652 22.17 1.89 13.01
C GLN A 652 23.49 1.12 13.18
N ASN A 653 23.80 0.19 12.27
CA ASN A 653 25.08 -0.52 12.27
C ASN A 653 26.29 0.43 12.12
N CYS A 654 26.16 1.52 11.37
CA CYS A 654 27.22 2.52 11.23
C CYS A 654 27.40 3.33 12.50
N LEU A 655 26.32 3.74 13.16
CA LEU A 655 26.38 4.48 14.44
C LEU A 655 27.10 3.65 15.50
N GLU A 656 26.77 2.35 15.61
CA GLU A 656 27.46 1.42 16.51
C GLU A 656 28.97 1.32 16.21
N LEU A 657 29.36 1.24 14.93
CA LEU A 657 30.78 1.27 14.55
C LEU A 657 31.45 2.59 14.95
N PHE A 658 30.75 3.72 14.76
CA PHE A 658 31.28 5.05 15.01
C PHE A 658 31.54 5.33 16.50
N GLU A 659 30.77 4.73 17.40
CA GLU A 659 31.03 4.75 18.84
C GLU A 659 32.38 4.11 19.22
N HIS A 660 32.89 3.19 18.38
CA HIS A 660 34.15 2.48 18.61
C HIS A 660 35.35 3.11 17.88
N VAL A 661 35.15 4.18 17.12
CA VAL A 661 36.24 4.89 16.45
C VAL A 661 37.04 5.69 17.49
N PRO A 662 38.36 5.47 17.66
CA PRO A 662 39.13 6.16 18.68
C PRO A 662 39.13 7.68 18.50
N GLY A 663 38.55 8.40 19.47
CA GLY A 663 38.34 9.85 19.40
C GLY A 663 36.92 10.27 19.02
N GLY A 664 36.04 9.31 18.70
CA GLY A 664 34.63 9.54 18.35
C GLY A 664 34.41 10.06 16.93
N ILE A 665 33.20 9.89 16.42
CA ILE A 665 32.71 10.53 15.19
C ILE A 665 31.42 11.29 15.52
N ASP A 666 31.42 12.59 15.20
CA ASP A 666 30.22 13.40 15.16
C ASP A 666 29.43 12.99 13.91
N VAL A 667 28.19 12.55 14.10
CA VAL A 667 27.28 12.19 13.00
C VAL A 667 26.10 13.16 13.00
N ARG A 668 25.75 13.66 11.82
CA ARG A 668 24.50 14.37 11.61
C ARG A 668 23.84 13.88 10.33
N GLU A 669 22.52 14.03 10.25
CA GLU A 669 21.80 13.72 9.02
C GLU A 669 22.20 14.67 7.90
N ALA A 670 22.09 14.21 6.65
CA ALA A 670 22.24 15.10 5.50
C ALA A 670 21.29 16.31 5.65
N PRO A 671 21.72 17.52 5.27
CA PRO A 671 20.89 18.72 5.39
C PRO A 671 19.52 18.56 4.68
N TRP A 672 19.51 17.78 3.60
CA TRP A 672 18.36 17.52 2.74
C TRP A 672 18.20 16.02 2.42
N PRO A 673 17.01 15.42 2.61
CA PRO A 673 16.76 14.01 2.21
C PRO A 673 16.91 13.72 0.71
N CYS A 674 16.92 14.76 -0.13
CA CYS A 674 17.15 14.63 -1.57
C CYS A 674 18.61 14.77 -1.99
N ASP A 675 19.50 15.10 -1.06
CA ASP A 675 20.91 15.13 -1.37
C ASP A 675 21.40 13.73 -1.76
N PRO A 676 22.50 13.63 -2.52
CA PRO A 676 23.02 12.34 -2.99
C PRO A 676 23.85 11.61 -1.91
N HIS A 677 23.69 11.99 -0.64
CA HIS A 677 24.27 11.38 0.55
C HIS A 677 23.22 11.37 1.67
N ASP A 678 23.37 10.45 2.64
CA ASP A 678 22.36 10.24 3.68
C ASP A 678 22.74 10.88 5.02
N ILE A 679 24.04 10.87 5.35
CA ILE A 679 24.58 11.44 6.59
C ILE A 679 25.87 12.20 6.33
N GLU A 680 26.26 13.00 7.31
CA GLU A 680 27.52 13.71 7.35
C GLU A 680 28.28 13.31 8.62
N ILE A 681 29.58 13.04 8.47
CA ILE A 681 30.44 12.62 9.57
C ILE A 681 31.65 13.55 9.72
N ARG A 682 32.17 13.65 10.94
CA ARG A 682 33.43 14.33 11.24
C ARG A 682 34.07 13.70 12.48
N PRO A 683 35.40 13.60 12.60
CA PRO A 683 36.03 13.22 13.85
C PRO A 683 35.60 14.14 15.00
N SER A 684 35.19 13.55 16.13
CA SER A 684 34.77 14.35 17.30
C SER A 684 35.96 15.13 17.86
N GLY A 685 35.69 16.31 18.40
CA GLY A 685 36.71 17.22 18.95
C GLY A 685 37.49 18.04 17.91
N LEU A 686 37.35 17.76 16.60
CA LEU A 686 37.99 18.53 15.53
C LEU A 686 37.00 19.50 14.86
N SER A 687 36.49 20.46 15.62
CA SER A 687 35.47 21.41 15.14
C SER A 687 35.88 22.22 13.90
N ALA A 688 37.19 22.42 13.68
CA ALA A 688 37.75 23.10 12.51
C ALA A 688 37.65 22.30 11.21
N GLN A 689 37.47 20.97 11.26
CA GLN A 689 37.29 20.17 10.06
C GLN A 689 35.86 20.30 9.53
N SER A 690 35.71 20.29 8.20
CA SER A 690 34.40 20.20 7.57
C SER A 690 33.81 18.80 7.72
N PHE A 691 32.49 18.74 7.77
CA PHE A 691 31.77 17.48 7.69
C PHE A 691 32.00 16.82 6.33
N ARG A 692 32.22 15.51 6.34
CA ARG A 692 32.34 14.65 5.18
C ARG A 692 31.00 14.00 4.87
N LYS A 693 30.59 14.02 3.61
CA LYS A 693 29.34 13.46 3.11
C LYS A 693 29.45 11.95 2.97
N VAL A 694 28.46 11.23 3.49
CA VAL A 694 28.44 9.77 3.45
C VAL A 694 27.14 9.27 2.85
N GLN A 695 27.24 8.48 1.79
CA GLN A 695 26.12 7.72 1.25
C GLN A 695 26.11 6.32 1.87
N LEU A 696 24.97 5.91 2.40
CA LEU A 696 24.72 4.56 2.89
C LEU A 696 24.03 3.74 1.80
N LYS A 697 24.44 2.48 1.66
CA LYS A 697 23.76 1.50 0.81
C LYS A 697 23.68 0.15 1.51
N SER A 698 22.66 -0.61 1.16
CA SER A 698 22.62 -2.05 1.44
C SER A 698 22.93 -2.83 0.16
N ALA A 699 23.78 -3.83 0.27
CA ALA A 699 23.98 -4.78 -0.81
C ALA A 699 22.74 -5.69 -0.97
N ILE A 700 22.65 -6.39 -2.10
CA ILE A 700 21.53 -7.27 -2.45
C ILE A 700 22.09 -8.53 -3.12
N TRP A 701 21.71 -9.70 -2.63
CA TRP A 701 21.96 -10.97 -3.31
C TRP A 701 21.17 -11.03 -4.62
N THR A 702 21.88 -11.27 -5.72
CA THR A 702 21.30 -11.43 -7.05
C THR A 702 21.37 -12.89 -7.49
N SER A 703 20.74 -13.23 -8.61
CA SER A 703 20.95 -14.55 -9.20
C SER A 703 22.41 -14.82 -9.57
N GLN A 704 23.19 -13.78 -9.87
CA GLN A 704 24.63 -13.91 -10.14
C GLN A 704 25.43 -14.25 -8.88
N SER A 705 24.97 -13.85 -7.70
CA SER A 705 25.53 -14.25 -6.39
C SER A 705 25.51 -15.77 -6.18
N GLN A 706 24.70 -16.52 -6.94
CA GLN A 706 24.70 -17.99 -6.89
C GLN A 706 25.98 -18.59 -7.50
N ALA A 707 26.47 -18.00 -8.59
CA ALA A 707 27.69 -18.47 -9.24
C ALA A 707 28.93 -18.14 -8.39
N TRP A 708 28.83 -17.09 -7.57
CA TRP A 708 29.92 -16.56 -6.75
C TRP A 708 29.41 -16.30 -5.32
N PRO A 709 29.37 -17.33 -4.45
CA PRO A 709 28.91 -17.18 -3.06
C PRO A 709 29.66 -16.06 -2.34
N GLY A 710 28.97 -15.27 -1.53
CA GLY A 710 29.56 -14.10 -0.87
C GLY A 710 29.56 -12.82 -1.72
N ILE A 711 29.35 -12.90 -3.03
CA ILE A 711 29.29 -11.70 -3.88
C ILE A 711 27.90 -11.08 -3.91
N ALA A 712 27.76 -9.81 -3.52
CA ALA A 712 26.49 -9.10 -3.50
C ALA A 712 26.51 -7.84 -4.39
N PHE A 713 25.36 -7.50 -4.96
CA PHE A 713 25.21 -6.33 -5.81
C PHE A 713 24.86 -5.09 -5.00
N VAL A 714 25.50 -3.97 -5.32
CA VAL A 714 25.27 -2.66 -4.71
C VAL A 714 24.71 -1.72 -5.77
N LYS A 715 23.59 -1.08 -5.48
CA LYS A 715 23.04 -0.03 -6.34
C LYS A 715 23.85 1.26 -6.12
N SER A 716 24.41 1.77 -7.21
CA SER A 716 25.23 2.99 -7.24
C SER A 716 24.56 4.04 -8.13
N CYS A 717 23.37 4.49 -7.75
CA CYS A 717 22.63 5.49 -8.50
C CYS A 717 21.80 6.41 -7.60
N LYS A 718 21.70 7.68 -7.98
CA LYS A 718 20.82 8.70 -7.41
C LYS A 718 19.55 8.92 -8.26
N MET A 719 18.52 9.48 -7.65
CA MET A 719 17.28 9.88 -8.32
C MET A 719 17.32 11.37 -8.64
N VAL A 720 17.46 11.73 -9.92
CA VAL A 720 17.44 13.13 -10.38
C VAL A 720 16.24 13.33 -11.29
N CYS A 721 15.32 14.22 -10.91
CA CYS A 721 14.10 14.51 -11.69
C CYS A 721 13.31 13.23 -12.06
N LYS A 722 13.15 12.30 -11.10
CA LYS A 722 12.51 10.98 -11.27
C LYS A 722 13.23 10.00 -12.21
N LYS A 723 14.44 10.33 -12.68
CA LYS A 723 15.29 9.43 -13.47
C LYS A 723 16.45 8.92 -12.62
N ARG A 724 16.80 7.65 -12.77
CA ARG A 724 17.99 7.07 -12.15
C ARG A 724 19.22 7.52 -12.93
N ARG A 725 20.19 8.08 -12.23
CA ARG A 725 21.51 8.45 -12.77
C ARG A 725 22.60 7.84 -11.90
N PRO A 726 23.75 7.46 -12.46
CA PRO A 726 24.94 7.17 -11.66
C PRO A 726 25.27 8.35 -10.73
N TYR A 727 25.99 8.06 -9.66
CA TYR A 727 26.58 9.12 -8.85
C TYR A 727 27.68 9.84 -9.64
N GLU A 728 27.83 11.13 -9.37
CA GLU A 728 28.80 12.04 -9.96
C GLU A 728 29.83 12.44 -8.89
N GLU A 729 30.98 12.92 -9.34
CA GLU A 729 32.03 13.47 -8.48
C GLU A 729 31.45 14.57 -7.56
N HIS A 730 31.89 14.58 -6.29
CA HIS A 730 31.38 15.44 -5.20
C HIS A 730 29.96 15.18 -4.67
N ASP A 731 29.25 14.17 -5.16
CA ASP A 731 27.98 13.75 -4.56
C ASP A 731 28.16 13.31 -3.09
N PHE A 732 29.22 12.56 -2.78
CA PHE A 732 29.57 12.14 -1.42
C PHE A 732 31.08 11.95 -1.31
N ASP A 733 31.64 11.97 -0.10
CA ASP A 733 33.05 11.67 0.16
C ASP A 733 33.27 10.17 0.39
N TYR A 734 32.34 9.49 1.08
CA TYR A 734 32.42 8.05 1.34
C TYR A 734 31.12 7.31 0.97
N LEU A 735 31.26 6.10 0.46
CA LEU A 735 30.18 5.14 0.31
C LEU A 735 30.33 4.04 1.36
N LEU A 736 29.38 3.96 2.29
CA LEU A 736 29.30 2.88 3.25
C LEU A 736 28.31 1.83 2.77
N VAL A 737 28.76 0.58 2.64
CA VAL A 737 27.91 -0.51 2.15
C VAL A 737 27.76 -1.60 3.20
N GLY A 738 26.52 -1.79 3.60
CA GLY A 738 26.10 -2.80 4.54
C GLY A 738 25.89 -4.16 3.90
N PRO A 739 25.78 -5.17 4.76
CA PRO A 739 25.62 -6.54 4.30
C PRO A 739 24.27 -6.73 3.62
N PRO A 740 24.21 -7.66 2.66
CA PRO A 740 22.99 -7.92 1.90
C PRO A 740 21.85 -8.48 2.74
N ARG A 741 20.74 -7.73 2.79
CA ARG A 741 19.61 -7.98 3.70
C ARG A 741 18.52 -8.90 3.13
N ASN A 742 18.65 -9.35 1.88
CA ASN A 742 17.72 -10.31 1.27
C ASN A 742 18.23 -11.76 1.39
N SER A 743 18.76 -12.11 2.56
CA SER A 743 19.35 -13.43 2.87
C SER A 743 18.39 -14.60 2.64
N SER A 744 17.08 -14.35 2.70
CA SER A 744 16.03 -15.29 2.29
C SER A 744 16.17 -15.80 0.85
N ARG A 745 16.91 -15.09 -0.02
CA ARG A 745 17.29 -15.57 -1.36
C ARG A 745 18.51 -16.49 -1.37
N LEU A 746 19.49 -16.31 -0.48
CA LEU A 746 20.68 -17.17 -0.44
C LEU A 746 20.43 -18.52 0.20
N SER A 747 19.71 -18.53 1.34
CA SER A 747 19.30 -19.77 2.02
C SER A 747 18.47 -20.68 1.13
N HIS A 748 17.86 -20.05 0.13
CA HIS A 748 17.01 -20.67 -0.83
C HIS A 748 17.81 -21.38 -1.95
N ASP A 749 18.86 -20.75 -2.51
CA ASP A 749 19.61 -21.35 -3.63
C ASP A 749 20.81 -22.23 -3.22
N SER A 750 21.37 -22.08 -2.02
CA SER A 750 22.44 -22.98 -1.52
C SER A 750 21.97 -24.44 -1.40
N LYS A 751 20.68 -24.64 -1.08
CA LYS A 751 20.03 -25.96 -1.04
C LYS A 751 19.93 -26.64 -2.41
N LYS A 752 19.91 -25.89 -3.53
CA LYS A 752 19.92 -26.46 -4.88
C LYS A 752 21.29 -27.01 -5.27
N ARG A 753 22.39 -26.34 -4.93
CA ARG A 753 23.74 -26.79 -5.32
C ARG A 753 24.10 -28.11 -4.64
N LEU A 754 23.71 -28.29 -3.38
CA LEU A 754 23.90 -29.54 -2.64
C LEU A 754 23.06 -30.72 -3.19
N THR A 755 22.03 -30.45 -4.01
CA THR A 755 21.24 -31.51 -4.65
C THR A 755 21.75 -31.90 -6.04
N THR A 756 22.67 -31.12 -6.64
CA THR A 756 23.22 -31.39 -7.99
C THR A 756 24.68 -31.86 -7.98
N VAL A 757 25.41 -31.70 -6.88
CA VAL A 757 26.75 -32.29 -6.74
C VAL A 757 26.57 -33.77 -6.39
N SER A 758 27.21 -34.63 -7.18
CA SER A 758 27.08 -36.09 -7.18
C SER A 758 27.11 -36.70 -5.76
N LEU A 759 26.24 -37.68 -5.53
CA LEU A 759 26.05 -38.46 -4.29
C LEU A 759 27.32 -39.12 -3.71
N ASN A 760 28.46 -39.05 -4.40
CA ASN A 760 29.69 -39.73 -4.00
C ASN A 760 30.57 -38.90 -3.04
N ASP A 761 30.36 -37.58 -2.90
CA ASP A 761 31.15 -36.72 -1.99
C ASP A 761 30.31 -36.09 -0.85
N ALA A 762 29.05 -36.52 -0.68
CA ALA A 762 28.06 -35.85 0.17
C ALA A 762 28.24 -36.03 1.69
N ASN A 763 29.23 -36.81 2.14
CA ASN A 763 29.39 -37.16 3.56
C ASN A 763 30.25 -36.18 4.39
N GLN A 764 30.74 -35.06 3.84
CA GLN A 764 31.65 -34.16 4.60
C GLN A 764 31.29 -32.66 4.62
N LEU A 765 30.22 -32.20 3.95
CA LEU A 765 29.88 -30.77 3.94
C LEU A 765 28.56 -30.51 4.68
N ASP A 766 28.67 -30.08 5.95
CA ASP A 766 27.53 -29.59 6.74
C ASP A 766 26.86 -28.39 6.03
N PRO A 767 25.62 -28.51 5.55
CA PRO A 767 24.88 -27.41 4.91
C PRO A 767 24.69 -26.20 5.83
N ASN A 768 24.69 -26.42 7.15
CA ASN A 768 24.63 -25.34 8.14
C ASN A 768 25.97 -24.62 8.25
N ALA A 769 27.11 -25.26 7.95
CA ALA A 769 28.41 -24.60 7.95
C ALA A 769 28.50 -23.54 6.84
N ALA A 770 28.02 -23.83 5.62
CA ALA A 770 28.03 -22.83 4.53
C ALA A 770 27.05 -21.66 4.77
N ALA A 771 25.93 -21.90 5.46
CA ALA A 771 24.99 -20.84 5.84
C ALA A 771 25.51 -20.00 7.02
N LYS A 772 26.16 -20.62 8.02
CA LYS A 772 26.87 -19.95 9.11
C LYS A 772 28.11 -19.18 8.63
N GLU A 773 28.81 -19.69 7.63
CA GLU A 773 29.97 -19.02 7.02
C GLU A 773 29.54 -17.81 6.16
N CYS A 774 28.27 -17.77 5.76
CA CYS A 774 27.63 -16.63 5.09
C CYS A 774 26.82 -15.76 6.07
N GLU A 775 27.25 -15.68 7.34
CA GLU A 775 26.87 -14.63 8.29
C GLU A 775 27.38 -13.26 7.79
N SER A 776 26.78 -12.80 6.69
CA SER A 776 27.14 -11.57 6.00
C SER A 776 27.02 -10.35 6.88
N HIS A 777 26.26 -10.42 7.98
CA HIS A 777 26.14 -9.38 9.00
C HIS A 777 27.47 -8.88 9.57
N ARG A 778 28.57 -9.64 9.39
CA ARG A 778 29.89 -9.35 9.93
C ARG A 778 30.71 -8.35 9.12
N PHE A 779 30.31 -7.94 7.92
CA PHE A 779 31.15 -7.06 7.10
C PHE A 779 30.45 -5.75 6.71
N LEU A 780 31.22 -4.67 6.80
CA LEU A 780 30.87 -3.32 6.35
C LEU A 780 31.94 -2.85 5.36
N TYR A 781 31.57 -2.19 4.28
CA TYR A 781 32.55 -1.52 3.42
C TYR A 781 32.54 -0.02 3.68
N VAL A 782 33.73 0.58 3.75
CA VAL A 782 33.93 2.04 3.83
C VAL A 782 34.80 2.45 2.65
N ILE A 783 34.19 2.87 1.55
CA ILE A 783 34.88 3.10 0.27
C ILE A 783 34.93 4.60 -0.03
N PRO A 784 36.13 5.21 -0.10
CA PRO A 784 36.26 6.61 -0.50
C PRO A 784 35.80 6.87 -1.95
N GLN A 785 35.29 8.06 -2.23
CA GLN A 785 34.76 8.42 -3.55
C GLN A 785 35.84 8.33 -4.64
N GLU A 786 37.06 8.77 -4.36
CA GLU A 786 38.19 8.75 -5.29
C GLU A 786 38.52 7.33 -5.77
N VAL A 787 38.36 6.34 -4.89
CA VAL A 787 38.50 4.92 -5.25
C VAL A 787 37.37 4.51 -6.20
N LEU A 788 36.13 4.91 -5.92
CA LEU A 788 34.99 4.59 -6.79
C LEU A 788 35.07 5.29 -8.16
N ILE A 789 35.68 6.48 -8.23
CA ILE A 789 36.00 7.16 -9.49
C ILE A 789 37.04 6.34 -10.27
N CYS A 790 38.12 5.91 -9.61
CA CYS A 790 39.17 5.09 -10.24
C CYS A 790 38.63 3.74 -10.73
N GLU A 791 37.65 3.15 -10.02
CA GLU A 791 36.98 1.93 -10.43
C GLU A 791 35.88 2.14 -11.49
N GLY A 792 35.60 3.39 -11.89
CA GLY A 792 34.57 3.74 -12.87
C GLY A 792 33.13 3.56 -12.38
N VAL A 793 32.93 3.53 -11.06
CA VAL A 793 31.62 3.42 -10.40
C VAL A 793 30.93 4.78 -10.34
N VAL A 794 31.67 5.82 -9.96
CA VAL A 794 31.23 7.22 -9.94
C VAL A 794 31.66 7.89 -11.25
N ALA A 795 30.78 8.70 -11.83
CA ALA A 795 31.09 9.48 -13.02
C ALA A 795 31.99 10.67 -12.66
N SER A 796 33.04 10.90 -13.44
CA SER A 796 33.97 12.04 -13.26
C SER A 796 34.05 12.85 -14.53
N GLY A 797 34.01 14.18 -14.40
CA GLY A 797 34.02 15.13 -15.52
C GLY A 797 35.37 15.17 -16.24
N ASP A 798 36.46 15.07 -15.47
CA ASP A 798 37.82 15.32 -15.96
C ASP A 798 38.39 14.17 -16.79
N ARG A 799 37.81 12.96 -16.71
CA ARG A 799 38.33 11.77 -17.40
C ARG A 799 37.66 11.47 -18.74
N GLY A 800 36.75 12.32 -19.24
CA GLY A 800 36.11 12.22 -20.57
C GLY A 800 35.37 10.92 -20.92
N HIS A 801 35.43 9.85 -20.11
CA HIS A 801 35.09 8.49 -20.54
C HIS A 801 34.36 7.61 -19.51
N SER A 802 34.31 7.94 -18.21
CA SER A 802 33.54 7.14 -17.25
C SER A 802 32.16 7.76 -17.00
N ARG A 803 31.13 7.21 -17.65
CA ARG A 803 29.71 7.59 -17.39
C ARG A 803 29.20 7.15 -16.01
N GLY A 804 30.07 6.63 -15.14
CA GLY A 804 29.70 5.88 -13.94
C GLY A 804 28.92 4.61 -14.26
N VAL A 805 28.65 3.78 -13.25
CA VAL A 805 27.74 2.63 -13.38
C VAL A 805 26.64 2.70 -12.33
N GLN A 806 25.44 2.23 -12.70
CA GLN A 806 24.29 2.23 -11.79
C GLN A 806 24.38 1.17 -10.68
N GLY A 807 25.40 0.33 -10.70
CA GLY A 807 25.69 -0.63 -9.63
C GLY A 807 26.91 -1.49 -9.93
N PHE A 808 27.39 -2.16 -8.90
CA PHE A 808 28.61 -2.96 -8.92
C PHE A 808 28.53 -4.10 -7.89
N TYR A 809 29.55 -4.95 -7.82
CA TYR A 809 29.59 -6.11 -6.95
C TYR A 809 30.65 -5.96 -5.86
N LEU A 810 30.37 -6.47 -4.67
CA LEU A 810 31.26 -6.53 -3.50
C LEU A 810 31.29 -7.95 -2.92
N ASP A 811 32.34 -8.30 -2.18
CA ASP A 811 32.59 -9.64 -1.64
C ASP A 811 32.47 -9.68 -0.11
N PHE A 812 31.37 -10.24 0.36
CA PHE A 812 31.04 -10.42 1.78
C PHE A 812 31.43 -11.81 2.31
N SER A 813 32.25 -12.59 1.59
CA SER A 813 32.77 -13.88 2.09
C SER A 813 33.88 -13.70 3.14
N SER A 814 34.00 -14.59 4.12
CA SER A 814 35.06 -14.52 5.13
C SER A 814 36.48 -14.51 4.52
N ARG A 815 36.74 -15.38 3.54
CA ARG A 815 38.08 -15.62 2.97
C ARG A 815 38.42 -14.86 1.69
N GLY A 816 37.48 -14.12 1.10
CA GLY A 816 37.66 -13.46 -0.20
C GLY A 816 37.70 -14.48 -1.34
N VAL A 817 36.73 -14.45 -2.26
CA VAL A 817 36.58 -15.45 -3.32
C VAL A 817 37.52 -15.17 -4.51
N PHE A 818 37.88 -13.91 -4.75
CA PHE A 818 38.66 -13.51 -5.92
C PHE A 818 40.14 -13.29 -5.62
N LYS A 819 40.98 -14.19 -6.15
CA LYS A 819 42.44 -14.01 -6.17
C LYS A 819 42.94 -13.25 -7.41
N ARG A 820 42.14 -13.17 -8.48
CA ARG A 820 42.50 -12.46 -9.72
C ARG A 820 42.24 -10.95 -9.59
N PRO A 821 43.10 -10.09 -10.16
CA PRO A 821 42.92 -8.65 -10.12
C PRO A 821 41.62 -8.25 -10.83
N SER A 822 40.63 -7.86 -10.05
CA SER A 822 39.30 -7.42 -10.48
C SER A 822 38.87 -6.22 -9.64
N ARG A 823 37.82 -5.51 -10.04
CA ARG A 823 37.22 -4.45 -9.20
C ARG A 823 36.87 -4.97 -7.81
N ILE A 824 36.27 -6.17 -7.75
CA ILE A 824 35.88 -6.81 -6.49
C ILE A 824 37.10 -7.04 -5.59
N SER A 825 38.17 -7.62 -6.13
CA SER A 825 39.37 -7.92 -5.34
C SER A 825 40.11 -6.65 -4.89
N ARG A 826 40.10 -5.58 -5.69
CA ARG A 826 40.68 -4.28 -5.31
C ARG A 826 39.86 -3.56 -4.25
N LEU A 827 38.54 -3.76 -4.23
CA LEU A 827 37.66 -3.17 -3.23
C LEU A 827 37.68 -3.90 -1.88
N LEU A 828 38.12 -5.17 -1.83
CA LEU A 828 38.21 -5.96 -0.59
C LEU A 828 39.04 -5.28 0.52
N LYS A 829 40.04 -4.46 0.18
CA LYS A 829 40.87 -3.74 1.16
C LYS A 829 40.08 -2.69 1.97
N TRP A 830 38.90 -2.30 1.49
CA TRP A 830 38.01 -1.33 2.14
C TRP A 830 36.92 -2.00 3.00
N ARG A 831 37.03 -3.31 3.21
CA ARG A 831 36.10 -4.11 4.01
C ARG A 831 36.54 -4.16 5.47
N LEU A 832 35.65 -3.78 6.36
CA LEU A 832 35.79 -3.87 7.81
C LEU A 832 35.04 -5.10 8.34
N SER A 833 35.62 -5.76 9.35
CA SER A 833 34.99 -6.87 10.07
C SER A 833 34.34 -6.35 11.34
N LEU A 834 33.02 -6.40 11.43
CA LEU A 834 32.23 -6.03 12.62
C LEU A 834 32.28 -7.11 13.72
N SER A 835 33.05 -8.19 13.53
CA SER A 835 33.27 -9.18 14.60
C SER A 835 34.18 -8.66 15.71
N ASP A 836 34.97 -7.62 15.42
CA ASP A 836 35.79 -6.88 16.37
C ASP A 836 35.58 -5.39 16.10
N LEU A 837 34.66 -4.77 16.85
CA LEU A 837 34.30 -3.37 16.65
C LEU A 837 35.46 -2.41 16.97
N GLN A 838 36.41 -2.81 17.82
CA GLN A 838 37.56 -1.96 18.14
C GLN A 838 38.55 -1.91 16.98
N ASP A 839 38.92 -3.07 16.41
CA ASP A 839 39.75 -3.12 15.19
C ASP A 839 39.07 -2.43 14.00
N ALA A 840 37.75 -2.66 13.83
CA ALA A 840 36.97 -1.97 12.81
C ALA A 840 36.97 -0.46 13.00
N GLY A 841 36.82 0.03 14.24
CA GLY A 841 36.86 1.44 14.60
C GLY A 841 38.23 2.07 14.33
N LEU A 842 39.32 1.37 14.64
CA LEU A 842 40.68 1.83 14.34
C LEU A 842 40.94 1.92 12.83
N LYS A 843 40.49 0.94 12.06
CA LYS A 843 40.60 0.98 10.58
C LYS A 843 39.74 2.07 9.97
N ALA A 844 38.51 2.25 10.47
CA ALA A 844 37.64 3.33 10.05
C ALA A 844 38.28 4.69 10.31
N LYS A 845 38.94 4.88 11.46
CA LYS A 845 39.72 6.08 11.78
C LYS A 845 40.77 6.37 10.70
N THR A 846 41.55 5.39 10.29
CA THR A 846 42.58 5.54 9.23
C THR A 846 41.99 5.84 7.85
N ILE A 847 40.72 5.52 7.61
CA ILE A 847 40.05 5.83 6.34
C ILE A 847 39.45 7.25 6.36
N PHE A 848 39.01 7.72 7.53
CA PHE A 848 38.39 9.04 7.70
C PHE A 848 39.39 10.18 7.95
N LEU A 849 40.57 9.86 8.48
CA LEU A 849 41.69 10.79 8.73
C LEU A 849 42.78 10.61 7.68
#